data_AF-A0A3F2S1C8-F1
#
_entry.id   AF-A0A3F2S1C8-F1
#
_cell.length_a   1.000
_cell.length_b   1.000
_cell.length_c   1.000
_cell.angle_alpha   90.00
_cell.angle_beta   90.00
_cell.angle_gamma   90.00
#
_symmetry.space_group_name_H-M   'P 1'
#
loop_
_entity.id
_entity.type
_entity.pdbx_description
1 polymer ?
#
loop_
_entity_poly.entity_id
_entity_poly.type
_entity_poly.pdbx_seq_one_letter_code
_entity_poly.pdbx_strand_id
1 'polypeptide(L)'
;MTNNHATAGGDNGDKDNLQDWNHDKFVLYLSAVVSKAKTSWGINFTYIEPFNEPMSTWWTFPGGQEGCHFEVDTQNDVLVQLRTQLDTLGLQDVAISASDENSPSLALATLTSMSTNTDVMNAIGKVNTHGYDGLSPYRGEDREPLKALVAQSSKKLWDSEYGESDATGLSLAESIGLDINQMGVSAFVYWQALDSGAWGLIQSNPGDSWIGTPNPKYYVMAQYSRHIRPGMAILSTDDTKTVMAYDAAAKLLVLVTVNTGDAQTITFDLASFTRVAGPITAWTTETSGSVTQPSHVIADYTVKADSATTLLDSWEGWGTSLAWWANAFGNRADIADSLFTLKESVTVEGVAPAVPALGMNIVRYNVGGSGNNVIDDGGTEVAMSVSKNMPATSPKYIDTFWLNWASNDSTSTSWNWKADANQRAMLDLATKRDVDIVEAFSNAPPWWMTNNHATAGGADGKKDNLQSWNHGQFALYLATVVSQAKTSWGIDIKYVEPFNEPMSTWWTFPGGQEGCHFEVNSQKDVLLKLRAKLDALGLKDVVVATSDENTPPLALSTLTTMSKDANVMASFGKVNTHGYAGLSPYRGPDRGPLKDLVKKSGKTLWDSEYGEKDATGLSMAESIALDINEMGVSAFVYWQALDGGGWGLLQSVIGDKAISSPNLKYYVMAQYSRHIRPGMAILSSDDAKSVMAYDAAAKLLVLVTVNTGAAQKVTFDLASFKAVKGPISAWTTEANSTDGALYKSSTIKASGTSFDAAFPASSVMTFEIQGVE
;
A
#
# COMPACT_ATOMS: atom_id res chain seq x y z
N MET A 1 37.93 26.20 20.64
CA MET A 1 38.73 25.04 21.10
C MET A 1 39.94 24.81 20.21
N THR A 2 40.04 25.50 19.07
CA THR A 2 41.15 25.36 18.12
C THR A 2 42.35 26.25 18.44
N ASN A 3 43.55 25.84 18.02
CA ASN A 3 44.83 26.50 18.27
C ASN A 3 44.87 27.92 17.69
N ASN A 4 44.33 28.11 16.48
CA ASN A 4 44.26 29.40 15.80
C ASN A 4 42.89 30.11 15.93
N HIS A 5 41.97 29.55 16.71
CA HIS A 5 40.59 30.04 16.86
C HIS A 5 39.77 30.10 15.55
N ALA A 6 40.19 29.38 14.50
CA ALA A 6 39.44 29.23 13.26
C ALA A 6 38.76 27.85 13.18
N THR A 7 37.69 27.76 12.39
CA THR A 7 36.97 26.51 12.07
C THR A 7 37.25 25.99 10.67
N ALA A 8 37.84 26.81 9.79
CA ALA A 8 38.21 26.47 8.42
C ALA A 8 39.72 26.24 8.30
N GLY A 9 40.22 25.20 8.98
CA GLY A 9 41.62 24.80 8.97
C GLY A 9 42.50 25.39 10.09
N GLY A 10 43.65 24.75 10.30
CA GLY A 10 44.73 25.19 11.21
C GLY A 10 45.80 26.01 10.50
N ASP A 11 46.74 26.59 11.25
CA ASP A 11 47.87 27.33 10.65
C ASP A 11 48.79 26.41 9.83
N ASN A 12 48.73 25.11 10.09
CA ASN A 12 49.34 24.04 9.30
C ASN A 12 48.33 22.90 9.18
N GLY A 13 47.92 22.56 7.95
CA GLY A 13 46.96 21.49 7.69
C GLY A 13 47.46 20.08 7.99
N ASP A 14 48.74 19.91 8.31
CA ASP A 14 49.36 18.62 8.69
C ASP A 14 49.47 18.45 10.22
N LYS A 15 48.79 19.31 10.98
CA LYS A 15 48.90 19.36 12.45
C LYS A 15 47.54 19.52 13.09
N ASP A 16 47.39 18.91 14.26
CA ASP A 16 46.22 19.07 15.10
C ASP A 16 45.89 20.54 15.32
N ASN A 17 44.68 20.92 14.93
CA ASN A 17 44.16 22.23 15.24
C ASN A 17 43.30 22.22 16.50
N LEU A 18 42.86 21.06 17.02
CA LEU A 18 42.24 20.97 18.34
C LEU A 18 43.33 21.15 19.43
N GLN A 19 43.08 22.03 20.40
CA GLN A 19 43.97 22.15 21.56
C GLN A 19 43.95 20.85 22.37
N ASP A 20 45.12 20.33 22.72
CA ASP A 20 45.32 19.08 23.48
C ASP A 20 44.55 19.06 24.82
N TRP A 21 44.40 20.19 25.49
CA TRP A 21 43.61 20.32 26.73
C TRP A 21 42.08 20.43 26.53
N ASN A 22 41.56 20.34 25.30
CA ASN A 22 40.13 20.50 24.98
C ASN A 22 39.44 19.23 24.47
N HIS A 23 40.11 18.07 24.42
CA HIS A 23 39.49 16.82 23.96
C HIS A 23 38.22 16.48 24.76
N ASP A 24 38.28 16.66 26.10
CA ASP A 24 37.14 16.45 27.00
C ASP A 24 35.97 17.38 26.70
N LYS A 25 36.25 18.66 26.39
CA LYS A 25 35.22 19.65 26.03
C LYS A 25 34.61 19.37 24.68
N PHE A 26 35.41 18.89 23.72
CA PHE A 26 34.93 18.53 22.39
C PHE A 26 33.96 17.35 22.46
N VAL A 27 34.34 16.26 23.15
CA VAL A 27 33.45 15.09 23.31
C VAL A 27 32.23 15.39 24.18
N LEU A 28 32.38 16.25 25.20
CA LEU A 28 31.25 16.72 26.00
C LEU A 28 30.23 17.49 25.15
N TYR A 29 30.70 18.35 24.25
CA TYR A 29 29.81 19.07 23.33
C TYR A 29 29.05 18.11 22.42
N LEU A 30 29.76 17.22 21.71
CA LEU A 30 29.15 16.26 20.77
C LEU A 30 28.09 15.38 21.46
N SER A 31 28.44 14.78 22.59
CA SER A 31 27.55 13.91 23.36
C SER A 31 26.36 14.66 23.97
N ALA A 32 26.54 15.91 24.42
CA ALA A 32 25.45 16.74 24.91
C ALA A 32 24.44 17.09 23.80
N VAL A 33 24.92 17.35 22.57
CA VAL A 33 24.04 17.57 21.40
C VAL A 33 23.22 16.31 21.10
N VAL A 34 23.84 15.13 21.06
CA VAL A 34 23.13 13.86 20.84
C VAL A 34 22.09 13.59 21.94
N SER A 35 22.44 13.83 23.20
CA SER A 35 21.52 13.71 24.34
C SER A 35 20.34 14.68 24.21
N LYS A 36 20.60 15.94 23.83
CA LYS A 36 19.55 16.94 23.63
C LYS A 36 18.62 16.57 22.47
N ALA A 37 19.17 16.06 21.37
CA ALA A 37 18.40 15.60 20.23
C ALA A 37 17.43 14.46 20.62
N LYS A 38 17.91 13.47 21.37
CA LYS A 38 17.10 12.35 21.87
C LYS A 38 16.00 12.81 22.84
N THR A 39 16.38 13.62 23.81
CA THR A 39 15.49 13.99 24.93
C THR A 39 14.52 15.12 24.62
N SER A 40 14.86 16.02 23.68
CA SER A 40 14.08 17.25 23.43
C SER A 40 13.62 17.42 21.99
N TRP A 41 14.34 16.89 21.01
CA TRP A 41 13.97 17.05 19.59
C TRP A 41 13.26 15.80 19.03
N GLY A 42 13.24 14.70 19.78
CA GLY A 42 12.68 13.42 19.32
C GLY A 42 13.52 12.74 18.24
N ILE A 43 14.80 13.10 18.13
CA ILE A 43 15.72 12.59 17.11
C ILE A 43 16.68 11.59 17.75
N ASN A 44 16.68 10.35 17.25
CA ASN A 44 17.58 9.29 17.71
C ASN A 44 18.72 9.10 16.71
N PHE A 45 19.93 9.52 17.09
CA PHE A 45 21.13 9.20 16.32
C PHE A 45 21.52 7.73 16.53
N THR A 46 21.74 6.99 15.45
CA THR A 46 22.27 5.62 15.52
C THR A 46 23.79 5.60 15.60
N TYR A 47 24.44 6.55 14.93
CA TYR A 47 25.88 6.71 14.92
C TYR A 47 26.26 8.16 15.22
N ILE A 48 27.45 8.36 15.79
CA ILE A 48 28.14 9.64 15.90
C ILE A 48 29.57 9.47 15.35
N GLU A 49 30.04 10.46 14.59
CA GLU A 49 31.40 10.53 14.05
C GLU A 49 32.00 11.88 14.47
N PRO A 50 33.12 11.91 15.22
CA PRO A 50 33.77 13.15 15.62
C PRO A 50 34.69 13.76 14.55
N PHE A 51 34.99 13.04 13.46
CA PHE A 51 35.98 13.47 12.46
C PHE A 51 35.38 13.59 11.05
N ASN A 52 36.07 14.33 10.18
CA ASN A 52 35.77 14.38 8.75
C ASN A 52 37.10 14.56 8.02
N GLU A 53 37.54 13.56 7.29
CA GLU A 53 38.84 13.50 6.62
C GLU A 53 40.02 13.90 7.55
N PRO A 54 40.18 13.24 8.71
CA PRO A 54 41.07 13.71 9.77
C PRO A 54 42.55 13.69 9.40
N MET A 55 43.02 12.77 8.55
CA MET A 55 44.44 12.72 8.15
C MET A 55 44.77 13.58 6.94
N SER A 56 43.79 14.28 6.38
CA SER A 56 43.99 15.18 5.25
C SER A 56 44.87 16.37 5.61
N THR A 57 45.70 16.77 4.66
CA THR A 57 46.71 17.84 4.80
C THR A 57 46.22 19.21 4.31
N TRP A 58 45.04 19.27 3.67
CA TRP A 58 44.48 20.51 3.11
C TRP A 58 43.72 21.39 4.11
N TRP A 59 43.58 20.97 5.38
CA TRP A 59 42.90 21.76 6.42
C TRP A 59 43.76 22.94 6.89
N THR A 60 44.12 23.86 5.99
CA THR A 60 44.97 25.03 6.25
C THR A 60 44.18 26.34 6.21
N PHE A 61 44.39 27.22 7.19
CA PHE A 61 43.78 28.54 7.30
C PHE A 61 44.50 29.60 6.44
N PRO A 62 43.77 30.51 5.75
CA PRO A 62 42.31 30.55 5.62
C PRO A 62 41.78 29.53 4.60
N GLY A 63 40.87 28.66 5.05
CA GLY A 63 40.16 27.70 4.19
C GLY A 63 38.74 28.14 3.81
N GLY A 64 38.15 27.47 2.82
CA GLY A 64 36.78 27.70 2.35
C GLY A 64 35.72 26.76 2.95
N GLN A 65 36.13 25.76 3.72
CA GLN A 65 35.27 24.73 4.31
C GLN A 65 35.67 24.48 5.76
N GLU A 66 34.70 24.13 6.60
CA GLU A 66 34.97 23.70 7.99
C GLU A 66 35.69 22.35 7.99
N GLY A 67 36.76 22.24 8.77
CA GLY A 67 37.51 20.99 8.91
C GLY A 67 38.80 21.18 9.70
N CYS A 68 39.35 20.06 10.14
CA CYS A 68 40.48 20.01 11.06
C CYS A 68 41.25 18.71 10.85
N HIS A 69 42.58 18.82 10.80
CA HIS A 69 43.45 17.65 10.89
C HIS A 69 43.42 17.09 12.31
N PHE A 70 43.44 15.77 12.43
CA PHE A 70 43.57 15.02 13.68
C PHE A 70 44.58 13.88 13.50
N GLU A 71 45.74 14.00 14.13
CA GLU A 71 46.74 12.93 14.24
C GLU A 71 46.09 11.70 14.90
N VAL A 72 46.56 10.50 14.53
CA VAL A 72 45.95 9.24 14.99
C VAL A 72 45.89 9.13 16.52
N ASP A 73 46.87 9.67 17.24
CA ASP A 73 46.89 9.67 18.71
C ASP A 73 45.74 10.52 19.29
N THR A 74 45.46 11.67 18.68
CA THR A 74 44.33 12.53 19.05
C THR A 74 43.01 11.86 18.69
N GLN A 75 42.92 11.21 17.53
CA GLN A 75 41.74 10.43 17.17
C GLN A 75 41.46 9.32 18.19
N ASN A 76 42.49 8.56 18.58
CA ASN A 76 42.39 7.48 19.58
C ASN A 76 41.84 8.00 20.92
N ASP A 77 42.39 9.11 21.42
CA ASP A 77 41.97 9.70 22.69
C ASP A 77 40.51 10.19 22.64
N VAL A 78 40.14 10.94 21.60
CA VAL A 78 38.77 11.45 21.41
C VAL A 78 37.75 10.32 21.31
N LEU A 79 38.04 9.23 20.59
CA LEU A 79 37.11 8.09 20.45
C LEU A 79 36.83 7.41 21.79
N VAL A 80 37.86 7.18 22.61
CA VAL A 80 37.72 6.55 23.94
C VAL A 80 36.99 7.47 24.92
N GLN A 81 37.31 8.76 24.93
CA GLN A 81 36.62 9.73 25.77
C GLN A 81 35.15 9.90 25.34
N LEU A 82 34.86 9.90 24.04
CA LEU A 82 33.49 10.01 23.53
C LEU A 82 32.63 8.83 23.96
N ARG A 83 33.15 7.60 23.91
CA ARG A 83 32.44 6.40 24.40
C ARG A 83 32.07 6.55 25.88
N THR A 84 33.05 6.93 26.70
CA THR A 84 32.87 7.14 28.14
C THR A 84 31.79 8.19 28.42
N GLN A 85 31.79 9.28 27.66
CA GLN A 85 30.84 10.37 27.83
C GLN A 85 29.42 10.00 27.39
N LEU A 86 29.27 9.28 26.28
CA LEU A 86 27.97 8.74 25.84
C LEU A 86 27.38 7.77 26.88
N ASP A 87 28.21 6.90 27.46
CA ASP A 87 27.77 5.94 28.48
C ASP A 87 27.28 6.66 29.75
N THR A 88 27.99 7.71 30.16
CA THR A 88 27.58 8.57 31.29
C THR A 88 26.22 9.22 31.07
N LEU A 89 25.85 9.48 29.82
CA LEU A 89 24.57 10.08 29.42
C LEU A 89 23.47 9.04 29.14
N GLY A 90 23.74 7.74 29.31
CA GLY A 90 22.77 6.68 29.00
C GLY A 90 22.52 6.48 27.49
N LEU A 91 23.55 6.75 26.67
CA LEU A 91 23.53 6.65 25.21
C LEU A 91 24.36 5.45 24.71
N GLN A 92 24.27 4.31 25.39
CA GLN A 92 24.96 3.07 25.00
C GLN A 92 24.49 2.56 23.62
N ASP A 93 23.28 2.94 23.21
CA ASP A 93 22.68 2.59 21.92
C ASP A 93 23.23 3.40 20.74
N VAL A 94 23.98 4.49 20.99
CA VAL A 94 24.61 5.30 19.95
C VAL A 94 26.03 4.76 19.69
N ALA A 95 26.27 4.23 18.50
CA ALA A 95 27.57 3.71 18.11
C ALA A 95 28.52 4.82 17.62
N ILE A 96 29.82 4.65 17.82
CA ILE A 96 30.84 5.59 17.32
C ILE A 96 31.37 5.08 15.97
N SER A 97 31.49 5.96 14.99
CA SER A 97 32.22 5.70 13.74
C SER A 97 33.64 6.26 13.85
N ALA A 98 34.58 5.75 13.05
CA ALA A 98 35.94 6.26 13.00
C ALA A 98 36.55 6.16 11.59
N SER A 99 37.77 6.70 11.46
CA SER A 99 38.57 6.84 10.24
C SER A 99 38.06 7.98 9.36
N ASP A 100 36.84 7.87 8.81
CA ASP A 100 36.18 8.85 7.93
C ASP A 100 37.16 9.57 6.96
N GLU A 101 38.11 8.81 6.43
CA GLU A 101 39.20 9.37 5.63
C GLU A 101 38.73 9.58 4.20
N ASN A 102 39.33 10.58 3.54
CA ASN A 102 38.96 11.00 2.20
C ASN A 102 39.27 9.98 1.08
N SER A 103 39.83 8.81 1.43
CA SER A 103 40.06 7.70 0.51
C SER A 103 40.20 6.36 1.23
N PRO A 104 39.95 5.22 0.54
CA PRO A 104 40.16 3.89 1.10
C PRO A 104 41.62 3.62 1.48
N SER A 105 42.57 4.20 0.75
CA SER A 105 44.01 4.06 1.05
C SER A 105 44.38 4.72 2.39
N LEU A 106 43.89 5.94 2.64
CA LEU A 106 44.11 6.59 3.93
C LEU A 106 43.34 5.88 5.04
N ALA A 107 42.10 5.44 4.79
CA ALA A 107 41.33 4.69 5.78
C ALA A 107 42.04 3.39 6.19
N LEU A 108 42.64 2.68 5.23
CA LEU A 108 43.46 1.51 5.51
C LEU A 108 44.67 1.85 6.38
N ALA A 109 45.39 2.93 6.07
CA ALA A 109 46.56 3.36 6.83
C ALA A 109 46.19 3.76 8.28
N THR A 110 45.17 4.60 8.43
CA THR A 110 44.65 5.05 9.74
C THR A 110 44.15 3.87 10.56
N LEU A 111 43.31 3.02 9.99
CA LEU A 111 42.77 1.85 10.69
C LEU A 111 43.85 0.83 11.03
N THR A 112 44.88 0.66 10.20
CA THR A 112 46.02 -0.21 10.52
C THR A 112 46.71 0.24 11.80
N SER A 113 46.92 1.55 11.96
CA SER A 113 47.47 2.12 13.19
C SER A 113 46.51 1.93 14.39
N MET A 114 45.25 2.33 14.23
CA MET A 114 44.22 2.25 15.30
C MET A 114 43.93 0.82 15.76
N SER A 115 43.98 -0.16 14.86
CA SER A 115 43.62 -1.56 15.15
C SER A 115 44.47 -2.22 16.23
N THR A 116 45.65 -1.65 16.51
CA THR A 116 46.53 -2.11 17.59
C THR A 116 46.06 -1.66 18.98
N ASN A 117 45.15 -0.69 19.07
CA ASN A 117 44.61 -0.17 20.31
C ASN A 117 43.25 -0.81 20.65
N THR A 118 43.23 -1.71 21.64
CA THR A 118 42.02 -2.43 22.03
C THR A 118 40.91 -1.53 22.57
N ASP A 119 41.25 -0.46 23.28
CA ASP A 119 40.25 0.46 23.86
C ASP A 119 39.51 1.23 22.76
N VAL A 120 40.24 1.67 21.72
CA VAL A 120 39.67 2.32 20.53
C VAL A 120 38.77 1.35 19.78
N MET A 121 39.24 0.12 19.54
CA MET A 121 38.44 -0.89 18.82
C MET A 121 37.19 -1.32 19.59
N ASN A 122 37.19 -1.22 20.92
CA ASN A 122 36.00 -1.41 21.76
C ASN A 122 35.06 -0.20 21.73
N ALA A 123 35.60 1.03 21.62
CA ALA A 123 34.80 2.25 21.58
C ALA A 123 33.97 2.39 20.29
N ILE A 124 34.52 1.95 19.15
CA ILE A 124 33.88 2.12 17.83
C ILE A 124 32.92 0.96 17.49
N GLY A 125 31.83 1.28 16.80
CA GLY A 125 30.88 0.30 16.25
C GLY A 125 31.00 0.10 14.74
N LYS A 126 31.63 1.04 14.03
CA LYS A 126 31.72 1.07 12.56
C LYS A 126 32.97 1.83 12.09
N VAL A 127 33.44 1.51 10.90
CA VAL A 127 34.48 2.26 10.16
C VAL A 127 33.84 2.95 8.96
N ASN A 128 34.26 4.18 8.70
CA ASN A 128 33.88 4.96 7.53
C ASN A 128 35.09 5.24 6.63
N THR A 129 34.84 5.49 5.35
CA THR A 129 35.79 6.01 4.36
C THR A 129 35.01 6.68 3.24
N HIS A 130 35.66 7.56 2.47
CA HIS A 130 35.07 8.17 1.29
C HIS A 130 35.42 7.33 0.05
N GLY A 131 34.51 7.20 -0.91
CA GLY A 131 34.71 6.42 -2.13
C GLY A 131 35.54 7.13 -3.23
N TYR A 132 36.26 8.21 -2.90
CA TYR A 132 37.09 8.99 -3.81
C TYR A 132 38.53 9.13 -3.30
N ASP A 133 39.38 9.83 -4.05
CA ASP A 133 40.69 10.30 -3.63
C ASP A 133 40.83 11.76 -4.08
N GLY A 134 40.79 12.66 -3.09
CA GLY A 134 40.63 14.09 -3.32
C GLY A 134 39.25 14.40 -3.92
N LEU A 135 39.20 14.64 -5.22
CA LEU A 135 37.95 14.97 -5.95
C LEU A 135 37.65 13.97 -7.09
N SER A 136 38.39 12.86 -7.15
CA SER A 136 38.26 11.85 -8.21
C SER A 136 37.82 10.51 -7.65
N PRO A 137 36.94 9.76 -8.33
CA PRO A 137 36.53 8.43 -7.87
C PRO A 137 37.72 7.51 -7.57
N TYR A 138 37.70 6.79 -6.45
CA TYR A 138 38.82 5.95 -6.07
C TYR A 138 38.91 4.75 -7.00
N ARG A 139 40.10 4.50 -7.56
CA ARG A 139 40.39 3.37 -8.46
C ARG A 139 41.67 2.61 -8.07
N GLY A 140 42.17 2.83 -6.85
CA GLY A 140 43.33 2.12 -6.31
C GLY A 140 43.01 0.70 -5.82
N GLU A 141 44.04 0.03 -5.29
CA GLU A 141 44.03 -1.40 -4.96
C GLU A 141 43.59 -1.69 -3.50
N ASP A 142 43.38 -0.68 -2.66
CA ASP A 142 43.24 -0.87 -1.20
C ASP A 142 41.83 -1.22 -0.71
N ARG A 143 40.85 -1.38 -1.61
CA ARG A 143 39.48 -1.79 -1.25
C ARG A 143 39.44 -3.13 -0.52
N GLU A 144 40.07 -4.16 -1.10
CA GLU A 144 40.07 -5.51 -0.53
C GLU A 144 40.92 -5.60 0.76
N PRO A 145 42.13 -5.01 0.84
CA PRO A 145 42.86 -4.90 2.10
C PRO A 145 42.06 -4.22 3.21
N LEU A 146 41.37 -3.10 2.91
CA LEU A 146 40.52 -2.40 3.88
C LEU A 146 39.36 -3.29 4.33
N LYS A 147 38.66 -3.93 3.40
CA LYS A 147 37.60 -4.91 3.70
C LYS A 147 38.09 -6.01 4.65
N ALA A 148 39.25 -6.58 4.35
CA ALA A 148 39.84 -7.66 5.16
C ALA A 148 40.18 -7.18 6.57
N LEU A 149 40.71 -5.97 6.73
CA LEU A 149 41.04 -5.41 8.04
C LEU A 149 39.79 -5.11 8.88
N VAL A 150 38.75 -4.52 8.28
CA VAL A 150 37.49 -4.23 8.97
C VAL A 150 36.79 -5.53 9.38
N ALA A 151 36.78 -6.54 8.50
CA ALA A 151 36.15 -7.84 8.77
C ALA A 151 36.80 -8.56 9.96
N GLN A 152 38.13 -8.49 10.11
CA GLN A 152 38.85 -9.05 11.27
C GLN A 152 38.38 -8.44 12.60
N SER A 153 37.94 -7.18 12.56
CA SER A 153 37.48 -6.44 13.73
C SER A 153 35.97 -6.59 13.99
N SER A 154 35.27 -7.42 13.20
CA SER A 154 33.81 -7.60 13.26
C SER A 154 33.03 -6.27 13.22
N LYS A 155 33.54 -5.27 12.49
CA LYS A 155 32.90 -3.96 12.32
C LYS A 155 32.20 -3.89 10.97
N LYS A 156 31.29 -2.92 10.84
CA LYS A 156 30.72 -2.52 9.55
C LYS A 156 31.65 -1.54 8.86
N LEU A 157 31.65 -1.54 7.53
CA LEU A 157 32.29 -0.53 6.69
C LEU A 157 31.22 0.20 5.88
N TRP A 158 31.25 1.53 5.90
CA TRP A 158 30.43 2.39 5.04
C TRP A 158 31.34 3.19 4.11
N ASP A 159 30.89 3.36 2.87
CA ASP A 159 31.26 4.55 2.10
C ASP A 159 30.38 5.70 2.62
N SER A 160 30.96 6.55 3.45
CA SER A 160 30.27 7.65 4.14
C SER A 160 30.16 8.90 3.28
N GLU A 161 30.93 8.99 2.20
CA GLU A 161 30.91 10.14 1.32
C GLU A 161 31.44 9.80 -0.08
N TYR A 162 30.60 10.05 -1.08
CA TYR A 162 30.98 10.02 -2.48
C TYR A 162 30.44 11.24 -3.23
N GLY A 163 31.28 11.86 -4.06
CA GLY A 163 30.92 12.96 -4.96
C GLY A 163 31.92 13.07 -6.10
N GLU A 164 31.45 13.46 -7.30
CA GLU A 164 32.28 13.56 -8.50
C GLU A 164 31.60 14.37 -9.62
N SER A 165 32.33 14.70 -10.70
CA SER A 165 31.93 15.67 -11.73
C SER A 165 31.34 15.11 -13.04
N ASP A 166 31.23 13.79 -13.20
CA ASP A 166 30.55 13.08 -14.30
C ASP A 166 29.04 13.12 -14.11
N ALA A 167 28.35 14.06 -14.76
CA ALA A 167 26.89 14.20 -14.68
C ALA A 167 26.12 12.94 -15.14
N THR A 168 26.73 12.07 -15.97
CA THR A 168 26.06 10.90 -16.55
C THR A 168 25.75 9.84 -15.50
N GLY A 169 26.59 9.73 -14.47
CA GLY A 169 26.47 8.74 -13.40
C GLY A 169 27.08 7.38 -13.72
N LEU A 170 27.75 7.20 -14.87
CA LEU A 170 28.45 5.94 -15.16
C LEU A 170 29.61 5.72 -14.18
N SER A 171 30.36 6.77 -13.87
CA SER A 171 31.45 6.70 -12.88
C SER A 171 30.92 6.40 -11.47
N LEU A 172 29.77 6.96 -11.10
CA LEU A 172 29.05 6.66 -9.86
C LEU A 172 28.63 5.19 -9.78
N ALA A 173 28.00 4.64 -10.83
CA ALA A 173 27.58 3.25 -10.87
C ALA A 173 28.76 2.28 -10.74
N GLU A 174 29.87 2.57 -11.42
CA GLU A 174 31.09 1.79 -11.31
C GLU A 174 31.66 1.83 -9.88
N SER A 175 31.70 3.00 -9.24
CA SER A 175 32.17 3.12 -7.84
C SER A 175 31.28 2.34 -6.88
N ILE A 176 29.95 2.48 -6.96
CA ILE A 176 29.01 1.70 -6.13
C ILE A 176 29.27 0.19 -6.29
N GLY A 177 29.45 -0.28 -7.52
CA GLY A 177 29.75 -1.68 -7.81
C GLY A 177 31.07 -2.14 -7.17
N LEU A 178 32.14 -1.36 -7.30
CA LEU A 178 33.44 -1.66 -6.70
C LEU A 178 33.38 -1.60 -5.15
N ASP A 179 32.73 -0.60 -4.58
CA ASP A 179 32.67 -0.39 -3.14
C ASP A 179 31.82 -1.48 -2.46
N ILE A 180 30.72 -1.91 -3.08
CA ILE A 180 29.92 -3.02 -2.55
C ILE A 180 30.66 -4.36 -2.74
N ASN A 181 31.13 -4.66 -3.96
CA ASN A 181 31.67 -5.99 -4.28
C ASN A 181 33.08 -6.20 -3.70
N GLN A 182 33.99 -5.25 -3.90
CA GLN A 182 35.39 -5.37 -3.50
C GLN A 182 35.65 -4.81 -2.09
N MET A 183 35.12 -3.63 -1.76
CA MET A 183 35.31 -3.00 -0.44
C MET A 183 34.34 -3.56 0.62
N GLY A 184 33.23 -4.18 0.20
CA GLY A 184 32.29 -4.82 1.13
C GLY A 184 31.50 -3.81 1.96
N VAL A 185 31.25 -2.61 1.42
CA VAL A 185 30.49 -1.60 2.15
C VAL A 185 29.06 -2.07 2.37
N SER A 186 28.54 -1.80 3.57
CA SER A 186 27.16 -2.11 3.96
C SER A 186 26.21 -0.92 3.81
N ALA A 187 26.75 0.25 3.47
CA ALA A 187 26.01 1.42 3.04
C ALA A 187 26.90 2.31 2.17
N PHE A 188 26.26 3.11 1.33
CA PHE A 188 26.89 4.07 0.43
C PHE A 188 26.14 5.40 0.57
N VAL A 189 26.88 6.48 0.81
CA VAL A 189 26.33 7.81 1.06
C VAL A 189 26.87 8.77 0.01
N TYR A 190 25.96 9.38 -0.76
CA TYR A 190 26.32 10.43 -1.70
C TYR A 190 26.38 11.77 -0.94
N TRP A 191 27.47 12.52 -1.10
CA TRP A 191 27.79 13.72 -0.33
C TRP A 191 26.64 14.73 -0.26
N GLN A 192 26.29 15.32 -1.40
CA GLN A 192 25.22 16.32 -1.49
C GLN A 192 24.23 15.96 -2.60
N ALA A 193 22.99 15.69 -2.21
CA ALA A 193 21.91 15.48 -3.17
C ALA A 193 21.60 16.75 -3.98
N LEU A 194 21.79 17.93 -3.38
CA LEU A 194 21.57 19.25 -3.98
C LEU A 194 22.90 20.00 -3.98
N ASP A 195 23.50 20.21 -5.15
CA ASP A 195 24.74 20.98 -5.30
C ASP A 195 24.87 21.50 -6.74
N SER A 196 25.82 22.40 -6.98
CA SER A 196 26.05 23.04 -8.26
C SER A 196 26.66 22.07 -9.28
N GLY A 197 26.22 22.23 -10.53
CA GLY A 197 26.74 21.44 -11.65
C GLY A 197 26.57 19.93 -11.46
N ALA A 198 27.61 19.17 -11.77
CA ALA A 198 27.58 17.72 -11.73
C ALA A 198 27.84 17.11 -10.35
N TRP A 199 28.25 17.91 -9.36
CA TRP A 199 28.48 17.43 -8.00
C TRP A 199 27.18 17.01 -7.32
N GLY A 200 26.09 17.75 -7.56
CA GLY A 200 24.77 17.40 -7.05
C GLY A 200 24.13 16.26 -7.83
N LEU A 201 23.34 15.42 -7.16
CA LEU A 201 22.38 14.56 -7.87
C LEU A 201 21.35 15.43 -8.60
N ILE A 202 20.93 16.52 -7.95
CA ILE A 202 20.10 17.58 -8.52
C ILE A 202 20.89 18.89 -8.49
N GLN A 203 20.90 19.58 -9.62
CA GLN A 203 21.58 20.87 -9.72
C GLN A 203 20.91 21.87 -8.78
N SER A 204 21.71 22.58 -7.99
CA SER A 204 21.23 23.66 -7.14
C SER A 204 22.32 24.68 -6.89
N ASN A 205 21.93 25.86 -6.44
CA ASN A 205 22.84 26.85 -5.89
C ASN A 205 22.24 27.36 -4.57
N PRO A 206 22.70 26.86 -3.41
CA PRO A 206 22.19 27.29 -2.12
C PRO A 206 22.35 28.80 -1.88
N GLY A 207 23.36 29.43 -2.48
CA GLY A 207 23.66 30.85 -2.29
C GLY A 207 22.60 31.81 -2.86
N ASP A 208 21.86 31.41 -3.89
CA ASP A 208 20.75 32.18 -4.47
C ASP A 208 19.40 31.45 -4.36
N SER A 209 19.35 30.34 -3.61
CA SER A 209 18.18 29.47 -3.44
C SER A 209 17.63 28.89 -4.75
N TRP A 210 18.47 28.74 -5.77
CA TRP A 210 18.08 28.13 -7.04
C TRP A 210 18.12 26.61 -6.98
N ILE A 211 17.12 25.97 -7.58
CA ILE A 211 17.07 24.52 -7.84
C ILE A 211 16.85 24.32 -9.33
N GLY A 212 17.73 23.54 -9.94
CA GLY A 212 17.69 23.13 -11.33
C GLY A 212 17.14 21.73 -11.53
N THR A 213 17.50 21.15 -12.67
CA THR A 213 17.08 19.80 -13.06
C THR A 213 17.98 18.72 -12.45
N PRO A 214 17.46 17.50 -12.23
CA PRO A 214 18.29 16.35 -11.88
C PRO A 214 19.35 16.07 -12.94
N ASN A 215 20.58 15.77 -12.53
CA ASN A 215 21.58 15.16 -13.41
C ASN A 215 21.19 13.69 -13.68
N PRO A 216 21.56 13.10 -14.83
CA PRO A 216 21.32 11.68 -15.11
C PRO A 216 21.77 10.74 -13.97
N LYS A 217 22.87 11.08 -13.27
CA LYS A 217 23.35 10.34 -12.09
C LYS A 217 22.32 10.18 -10.96
N TYR A 218 21.34 11.08 -10.84
CA TYR A 218 20.21 10.92 -9.91
C TYR A 218 19.43 9.63 -10.20
N TYR A 219 19.12 9.39 -11.48
CA TYR A 219 18.38 8.21 -11.92
C TYR A 219 19.25 6.96 -11.88
N VAL A 220 20.58 7.10 -12.04
CA VAL A 220 21.51 5.99 -11.78
C VAL A 220 21.48 5.60 -10.31
N MET A 221 21.60 6.57 -9.38
CA MET A 221 21.49 6.31 -7.94
C MET A 221 20.12 5.72 -7.56
N ALA A 222 19.06 6.08 -8.29
CA ALA A 222 17.73 5.51 -8.10
C ALA A 222 17.67 4.01 -8.42
N GLN A 223 18.44 3.51 -9.40
CA GLN A 223 18.51 2.07 -9.71
C GLN A 223 19.02 1.26 -8.51
N TYR A 224 19.96 1.81 -7.75
CA TYR A 224 20.47 1.17 -6.52
C TYR A 224 19.53 1.40 -5.34
N SER A 225 19.30 2.66 -4.97
CA SER A 225 18.60 3.03 -3.72
C SER A 225 17.12 2.62 -3.65
N ARG A 226 16.43 2.49 -4.80
CA ARG A 226 15.02 2.06 -4.83
C ARG A 226 14.87 0.54 -4.74
N HIS A 227 15.84 -0.20 -5.26
CA HIS A 227 15.70 -1.65 -5.45
C HIS A 227 16.51 -2.45 -4.42
N ILE A 228 17.69 -1.97 -4.02
CA ILE A 228 18.49 -2.57 -2.95
C ILE A 228 18.09 -1.90 -1.63
N ARG A 229 17.45 -2.67 -0.75
CA ARG A 229 16.82 -2.15 0.48
C ARG A 229 17.53 -2.67 1.74
N PRO A 230 17.45 -1.93 2.87
CA PRO A 230 18.00 -2.38 4.14
C PRO A 230 17.49 -3.79 4.51
N GLY A 231 18.41 -4.67 4.91
CA GLY A 231 18.10 -6.05 5.30
C GLY A 231 18.29 -7.08 4.19
N MET A 232 18.45 -6.67 2.92
CA MET A 232 18.81 -7.58 1.84
C MET A 232 20.24 -8.13 2.02
N ALA A 233 20.42 -9.40 1.69
CA ALA A 233 21.74 -10.02 1.62
C ALA A 233 22.40 -9.66 0.29
N ILE A 234 23.59 -9.05 0.34
CA ILE A 234 24.42 -8.86 -0.85
C ILE A 234 25.07 -10.20 -1.21
N LEU A 235 24.84 -10.66 -2.44
CA LEU A 235 25.39 -11.91 -2.95
C LEU A 235 26.67 -11.65 -3.75
N SER A 236 27.57 -12.63 -3.76
CA SER A 236 28.78 -12.56 -4.60
C SER A 236 28.44 -12.67 -6.08
N THR A 237 29.19 -11.95 -6.90
CA THR A 237 29.14 -11.95 -8.37
C THR A 237 30.56 -12.05 -8.92
N ASP A 238 30.73 -12.57 -10.13
CA ASP A 238 31.99 -12.58 -10.86
C ASP A 238 32.22 -11.30 -11.69
N ASP A 239 31.18 -10.45 -11.81
CA ASP A 239 31.23 -9.14 -12.46
C ASP A 239 31.03 -8.01 -11.45
N THR A 240 32.05 -7.18 -11.27
CA THR A 240 32.02 -6.04 -10.34
C THR A 240 31.12 -4.90 -10.78
N LYS A 241 30.67 -4.88 -12.06
CA LYS A 241 29.68 -3.93 -12.58
C LYS A 241 28.24 -4.31 -12.22
N THR A 242 28.05 -5.47 -11.60
CA THR A 242 26.75 -5.96 -11.17
C THR A 242 26.69 -5.98 -9.65
N VAL A 243 25.62 -5.48 -9.05
CA VAL A 243 25.33 -5.66 -7.62
C VAL A 243 24.11 -6.57 -7.50
N MET A 244 24.28 -7.66 -6.74
CA MET A 244 23.23 -8.65 -6.49
C MET A 244 22.75 -8.55 -5.04
N ALA A 245 21.46 -8.31 -4.85
CA ALA A 245 20.84 -8.26 -3.53
C ALA A 245 19.65 -9.21 -3.44
N TYR A 246 19.53 -9.95 -2.34
CA TYR A 246 18.49 -10.95 -2.13
C TYR A 246 17.70 -10.72 -0.86
N ASP A 247 16.38 -10.67 -0.99
CA ASP A 247 15.42 -10.69 0.12
C ASP A 247 14.84 -12.09 0.26
N ALA A 248 15.26 -12.80 1.31
CA ALA A 248 14.81 -14.16 1.59
C ALA A 248 13.34 -14.23 2.02
N ALA A 249 12.80 -13.18 2.64
CA ALA A 249 11.41 -13.15 3.11
C ALA A 249 10.45 -12.90 1.94
N ALA A 250 10.79 -11.95 1.07
CA ALA A 250 10.03 -11.65 -0.14
C ALA A 250 10.32 -12.64 -1.29
N LYS A 251 11.37 -13.46 -1.17
CA LYS A 251 11.92 -14.31 -2.25
C LYS A 251 12.24 -13.49 -3.51
N LEU A 252 12.79 -12.29 -3.32
CA LEU A 252 13.09 -11.34 -4.37
C LEU A 252 14.60 -11.26 -4.61
N LEU A 253 15.02 -11.47 -5.85
CA LEU A 253 16.39 -11.22 -6.31
C LEU A 253 16.42 -9.91 -7.10
N VAL A 254 17.28 -8.98 -6.68
CA VAL A 254 17.54 -7.71 -7.35
C VAL A 254 18.92 -7.74 -7.97
N LEU A 255 18.99 -7.38 -9.25
CA LEU A 255 20.21 -7.27 -10.02
C LEU A 255 20.28 -5.83 -10.55
N VAL A 256 21.34 -5.10 -10.20
CA VAL A 256 21.63 -3.78 -10.78
C VAL A 256 22.95 -3.90 -11.52
N THR A 257 22.94 -3.68 -12.83
CA THR A 257 24.14 -3.81 -13.68
C THR A 257 24.38 -2.53 -14.48
N VAL A 258 25.65 -2.16 -14.67
CA VAL A 258 26.04 -1.02 -15.50
C VAL A 258 26.74 -1.48 -16.78
N ASN A 259 26.24 -1.00 -17.92
CA ASN A 259 26.94 -1.12 -19.20
C ASN A 259 27.64 0.20 -19.54
N THR A 260 28.97 0.21 -19.48
CA THR A 260 29.79 1.38 -19.83
C THR A 260 30.29 1.37 -21.28
N GLY A 261 29.98 0.32 -22.05
CA GLY A 261 30.41 0.17 -23.45
C GLY A 261 29.24 0.23 -24.43
N ASP A 262 29.46 -0.32 -25.64
CA ASP A 262 28.42 -0.45 -26.65
C ASP A 262 27.26 -1.33 -26.16
N ALA A 263 26.11 -1.19 -26.82
CA ALA A 263 24.94 -2.03 -26.54
C ALA A 263 25.32 -3.52 -26.64
N GLN A 264 25.07 -4.26 -25.56
CA GLN A 264 25.41 -5.68 -25.45
C GLN A 264 24.32 -6.43 -24.69
N THR A 265 24.25 -7.74 -24.93
CA THR A 265 23.38 -8.64 -24.15
C THR A 265 24.17 -9.18 -22.96
N ILE A 266 23.69 -8.92 -21.75
CA ILE A 266 24.23 -9.49 -20.51
C ILE A 266 23.35 -10.68 -20.12
N THR A 267 23.96 -11.83 -19.89
CA THR A 267 23.26 -13.05 -19.46
C THR A 267 23.60 -13.32 -18.00
N PHE A 268 22.57 -13.49 -17.16
CA PHE A 268 22.74 -13.84 -15.76
C PHE A 268 22.47 -15.32 -15.54
N ASP A 269 23.46 -16.05 -15.04
CA ASP A 269 23.29 -17.45 -14.62
C ASP A 269 22.68 -17.51 -13.21
N LEU A 270 21.45 -18.01 -13.12
CA LEU A 270 20.71 -18.16 -11.87
C LEU A 270 20.59 -19.63 -11.43
N ALA A 271 21.38 -20.54 -11.98
CA ALA A 271 21.30 -21.98 -11.70
C ALA A 271 21.54 -22.35 -10.22
N SER A 272 22.18 -21.46 -9.45
CA SER A 272 22.34 -21.62 -8.00
C SER A 272 21.02 -21.51 -7.21
N PHE A 273 19.93 -21.01 -7.82
CA PHE A 273 18.61 -20.95 -7.21
C PHE A 273 17.75 -22.15 -7.64
N THR A 274 17.03 -22.76 -6.68
CA THR A 274 16.19 -23.94 -6.94
C THR A 274 15.05 -23.67 -7.93
N ARG A 275 14.49 -22.45 -7.91
CA ARG A 275 13.44 -22.00 -8.82
C ARG A 275 13.51 -20.48 -8.95
N VAL A 276 13.45 -20.00 -10.19
CA VAL A 276 13.23 -18.58 -10.51
C VAL A 276 11.87 -18.49 -11.20
N ALA A 277 10.93 -17.76 -10.60
CA ALA A 277 9.62 -17.50 -11.19
C ALA A 277 9.62 -16.09 -11.79
N GLY A 278 9.02 -15.94 -12.97
CA GLY A 278 8.71 -14.62 -13.53
C GLY A 278 7.45 -14.01 -12.89
N PRO A 279 7.11 -12.77 -13.25
CA PRO A 279 7.76 -11.94 -14.26
C PRO A 279 9.05 -11.26 -13.77
N ILE A 280 9.99 -11.00 -14.69
CA ILE A 280 11.16 -10.15 -14.43
C ILE A 280 10.77 -8.71 -14.74
N THR A 281 10.89 -7.84 -13.75
CA THR A 281 10.68 -6.40 -13.90
C THR A 281 12.03 -5.73 -14.17
N ALA A 282 12.17 -5.03 -15.29
CA ALA A 282 13.41 -4.36 -15.67
C ALA A 282 13.22 -2.84 -15.77
N TRP A 283 14.17 -2.10 -15.20
CA TRP A 283 14.27 -0.65 -15.30
C TRP A 283 15.57 -0.29 -16.00
N THR A 284 15.55 0.72 -16.86
CA THR A 284 16.75 1.17 -17.56
C THR A 284 16.87 2.69 -17.51
N THR A 285 18.04 3.17 -17.09
CA THR A 285 18.45 4.58 -17.17
C THR A 285 19.43 4.73 -18.33
N GLU A 286 19.05 5.47 -19.37
CA GLU A 286 19.95 5.81 -20.47
C GLU A 286 20.76 7.07 -20.12
N THR A 287 22.09 7.00 -20.24
CA THR A 287 23.01 8.06 -19.79
C THR A 287 23.53 8.93 -20.93
N SER A 288 23.21 8.61 -22.19
CA SER A 288 23.77 9.21 -23.43
C SER A 288 22.94 10.36 -24.05
N GLY A 289 21.79 10.73 -23.46
CA GLY A 289 20.84 11.71 -24.03
C GLY A 289 20.12 12.57 -23.00
N SER A 290 19.41 13.61 -23.47
CA SER A 290 18.64 14.55 -22.64
C SER A 290 17.66 13.83 -21.72
N VAL A 291 17.98 13.86 -20.42
CA VAL A 291 17.19 13.42 -19.24
C VAL A 291 15.93 12.62 -19.59
N THR A 292 16.06 11.29 -19.67
CA THR A 292 14.92 10.38 -19.70
C THR A 292 14.74 9.70 -18.34
N GLN A 293 13.51 9.75 -17.84
CA GLN A 293 13.06 8.92 -16.71
C GLN A 293 13.35 7.44 -17.01
N PRO A 294 13.59 6.60 -15.99
CA PRO A 294 13.80 5.18 -16.21
C PRO A 294 12.64 4.59 -17.02
N SER A 295 12.96 3.99 -18.17
CA SER A 295 11.97 3.28 -18.96
C SER A 295 11.75 1.91 -18.34
N HIS A 296 10.48 1.58 -18.08
CA HIS A 296 10.08 0.26 -17.62
C HIS A 296 9.81 -0.59 -18.87
N VAL A 297 10.73 -1.49 -19.18
CA VAL A 297 10.56 -2.47 -20.26
C VAL A 297 10.11 -3.77 -19.61
N ILE A 298 8.84 -4.13 -19.75
CA ILE A 298 8.38 -5.49 -19.45
C ILE A 298 8.53 -6.29 -20.75
N ALA A 299 9.33 -7.35 -20.71
CA ALA A 299 9.44 -8.27 -21.83
C ALA A 299 8.10 -9.00 -22.05
N ASP A 300 7.78 -9.32 -23.30
CA ASP A 300 6.68 -10.23 -23.63
C ASP A 300 6.75 -11.48 -22.73
N TYR A 301 5.63 -11.88 -22.15
CA TYR A 301 5.59 -12.99 -21.19
C TYR A 301 4.44 -13.95 -21.47
N THR A 302 4.48 -15.11 -20.83
CA THR A 302 3.46 -16.15 -20.92
C THR A 302 2.73 -16.29 -19.59
N VAL A 303 1.41 -16.31 -19.64
CA VAL A 303 0.53 -16.72 -18.53
C VAL A 303 0.12 -18.16 -18.76
N LYS A 304 0.41 -19.05 -17.80
CA LYS A 304 0.07 -20.47 -17.85
C LYS A 304 -1.12 -20.76 -16.95
N ALA A 305 -2.17 -21.32 -17.52
CA ALA A 305 -3.30 -21.82 -16.75
C ALA A 305 -2.94 -23.10 -16.01
N ASP A 306 -3.39 -23.25 -14.77
CA ASP A 306 -3.40 -24.50 -14.02
C ASP A 306 -4.85 -24.96 -13.81
N SER A 307 -5.38 -25.66 -14.82
CA SER A 307 -6.77 -26.17 -14.82
C SER A 307 -7.04 -27.20 -13.71
N ALA A 308 -6.01 -27.76 -13.08
CA ALA A 308 -6.15 -28.75 -12.01
C ALA A 308 -6.34 -28.11 -10.63
N THR A 309 -6.03 -26.81 -10.49
CA THR A 309 -6.09 -26.09 -9.21
C THR A 309 -7.22 -25.05 -9.23
N THR A 310 -8.28 -25.33 -8.48
CA THR A 310 -9.37 -24.38 -8.23
C THR A 310 -9.04 -23.53 -6.99
N LEU A 311 -8.98 -22.21 -7.17
CA LEU A 311 -8.79 -21.24 -6.08
C LEU A 311 -10.08 -20.98 -5.31
N LEU A 312 -11.21 -20.93 -6.04
CA LEU A 312 -12.55 -20.72 -5.51
C LEU A 312 -13.55 -21.55 -6.33
N ASP A 313 -14.40 -22.32 -5.67
CA ASP A 313 -15.34 -23.23 -6.36
C ASP A 313 -16.50 -22.48 -7.02
N SER A 314 -16.89 -21.32 -6.49
CA SER A 314 -18.02 -20.54 -7.00
C SER A 314 -17.86 -19.06 -6.67
N TRP A 315 -17.81 -18.23 -7.70
CA TRP A 315 -17.86 -16.77 -7.60
C TRP A 315 -19.25 -16.31 -7.18
N GLU A 316 -19.35 -15.48 -6.14
CA GLU A 316 -20.63 -14.92 -5.67
C GLU A 316 -21.04 -13.67 -6.46
N GLY A 317 -20.09 -12.80 -6.83
CA GLY A 317 -20.42 -11.69 -7.71
C GLY A 317 -19.68 -10.39 -7.52
N TRP A 318 -20.29 -9.35 -8.08
CA TRP A 318 -19.79 -7.98 -8.10
C TRP A 318 -20.86 -7.06 -7.56
N GLY A 319 -20.46 -6.05 -6.79
CA GLY A 319 -21.44 -5.16 -6.18
C GLY A 319 -21.00 -3.73 -5.98
N THR A 320 -21.92 -2.96 -5.40
CA THR A 320 -21.62 -1.64 -4.84
C THR A 320 -22.42 -1.36 -3.57
N SER A 321 -21.94 -0.43 -2.73
CA SER A 321 -22.73 0.10 -1.63
C SER A 321 -23.78 1.09 -2.16
N LEU A 322 -24.95 1.12 -1.53
CA LEU A 322 -25.98 2.13 -1.75
C LEU A 322 -25.78 3.38 -0.87
N ALA A 323 -24.78 3.35 0.02
CA ALA A 323 -24.52 4.44 0.94
C ALA A 323 -24.36 5.79 0.21
N TRP A 324 -25.07 6.79 0.73
CA TRP A 324 -24.99 8.21 0.38
C TRP A 324 -25.49 8.57 -1.02
N TRP A 325 -24.92 8.01 -2.09
CA TRP A 325 -25.35 8.36 -3.44
C TRP A 325 -26.78 7.92 -3.73
N ALA A 326 -27.21 6.76 -3.24
CA ALA A 326 -28.60 6.33 -3.43
C ALA A 326 -29.57 7.13 -2.54
N ASN A 327 -29.10 7.79 -1.48
CA ASN A 327 -29.91 8.76 -0.75
C ASN A 327 -30.22 10.01 -1.61
N ALA A 328 -29.29 10.40 -2.49
CA ALA A 328 -29.49 11.52 -3.41
C ALA A 328 -30.26 11.11 -4.69
N PHE A 329 -29.97 9.93 -5.24
CA PHE A 329 -30.38 9.52 -6.59
C PHE A 329 -31.25 8.26 -6.64
N GLY A 330 -31.70 7.74 -5.51
CA GLY A 330 -32.24 6.38 -5.44
C GLY A 330 -33.55 6.14 -6.18
N ASN A 331 -34.22 7.19 -6.66
CA ASN A 331 -35.41 7.10 -7.51
C ASN A 331 -35.11 7.03 -9.02
N ARG A 332 -33.84 6.93 -9.43
CA ARG A 332 -33.40 6.94 -10.83
C ARG A 332 -33.23 5.51 -11.40
N ALA A 333 -34.19 5.10 -12.23
CA ALA A 333 -34.19 3.78 -12.87
C ALA A 333 -33.09 3.59 -13.93
N ASP A 334 -32.64 4.66 -14.57
CA ASP A 334 -31.54 4.63 -15.55
C ASP A 334 -30.17 4.38 -14.89
N ILE A 335 -29.96 4.88 -13.66
CA ILE A 335 -28.78 4.52 -12.85
C ILE A 335 -28.86 3.04 -12.43
N ALA A 336 -30.04 2.57 -12.00
CA ALA A 336 -30.21 1.16 -11.69
C ALA A 336 -29.97 0.27 -12.93
N ASP A 337 -30.39 0.72 -14.12
CA ASP A 337 -30.11 0.03 -15.38
C ASP A 337 -28.62 -0.05 -15.71
N SER A 338 -27.86 1.03 -15.51
CA SER A 338 -26.42 1.04 -15.81
C SER A 338 -25.60 0.19 -14.83
N LEU A 339 -26.05 0.04 -13.58
CA LEU A 339 -25.29 -0.74 -12.58
C LEU A 339 -25.70 -2.21 -12.53
N PHE A 340 -27.00 -2.51 -12.62
CA PHE A 340 -27.56 -3.81 -12.22
C PHE A 340 -28.21 -4.61 -13.35
N THR A 341 -27.92 -4.26 -14.61
CA THR A 341 -28.35 -5.06 -15.78
C THR A 341 -27.17 -5.44 -16.65
N LEU A 342 -27.36 -6.35 -17.60
CA LEU A 342 -26.38 -6.66 -18.65
C LEU A 342 -26.64 -5.95 -19.98
N LYS A 343 -27.48 -4.90 -20.01
CA LYS A 343 -27.75 -4.12 -21.23
C LYS A 343 -26.45 -3.66 -21.90
N GLU A 344 -26.34 -3.83 -23.22
CA GLU A 344 -25.17 -3.43 -24.00
C GLU A 344 -24.90 -1.92 -23.98
N SER A 345 -25.97 -1.13 -23.85
CA SER A 345 -25.87 0.33 -23.79
C SER A 345 -27.02 0.91 -22.97
N VAL A 346 -26.70 1.81 -22.05
CA VAL A 346 -27.64 2.53 -21.20
C VAL A 346 -27.35 4.03 -21.31
N THR A 347 -28.38 4.80 -21.65
CA THR A 347 -28.34 6.26 -21.56
C THR A 347 -28.70 6.66 -20.14
N VAL A 348 -27.72 7.16 -19.40
CA VAL A 348 -27.94 7.76 -18.07
C VAL A 348 -28.10 9.26 -18.26
N GLU A 349 -29.21 9.83 -17.79
CA GLU A 349 -29.46 11.27 -17.93
C GLU A 349 -28.37 12.06 -17.20
N GLY A 350 -27.71 12.97 -17.93
CA GLY A 350 -26.56 13.76 -17.46
C GLY A 350 -25.20 13.16 -17.83
N VAL A 351 -25.16 11.96 -18.40
CA VAL A 351 -23.94 11.23 -18.74
C VAL A 351 -23.84 11.02 -20.25
N ALA A 352 -22.69 11.34 -20.83
CA ALA A 352 -22.38 11.04 -22.22
C ALA A 352 -20.93 10.53 -22.36
N PRO A 353 -20.67 9.57 -23.27
CA PRO A 353 -21.65 8.82 -24.06
C PRO A 353 -22.46 7.83 -23.20
N ALA A 354 -23.40 7.12 -23.84
CA ALA A 354 -24.07 5.98 -23.20
C ALA A 354 -23.03 4.91 -22.80
N VAL A 355 -23.29 4.22 -21.69
CA VAL A 355 -22.34 3.28 -21.08
C VAL A 355 -22.84 1.84 -21.16
N PRO A 356 -21.97 0.82 -21.25
CA PRO A 356 -22.39 -0.56 -21.06
C PRO A 356 -22.83 -0.76 -19.61
N ALA A 357 -23.90 -1.51 -19.37
CA ALA A 357 -24.32 -1.79 -17.99
C ALA A 357 -23.33 -2.75 -17.29
N LEU A 358 -23.12 -2.63 -15.98
CA LEU A 358 -22.09 -3.41 -15.27
C LEU A 358 -22.55 -4.82 -14.87
N GLY A 359 -23.87 -5.06 -14.79
CA GLY A 359 -24.42 -6.36 -14.41
C GLY A 359 -24.05 -6.78 -12.98
N MET A 360 -23.81 -5.83 -12.09
CA MET A 360 -23.59 -6.12 -10.67
C MET A 360 -24.80 -6.85 -10.09
N ASN A 361 -24.55 -7.91 -9.33
CA ASN A 361 -25.59 -8.73 -8.71
C ASN A 361 -25.63 -8.61 -7.18
N ILE A 362 -24.71 -7.84 -6.60
CA ILE A 362 -24.61 -7.60 -5.16
C ILE A 362 -24.90 -6.13 -4.85
N VAL A 363 -25.71 -5.86 -3.82
CA VAL A 363 -25.83 -4.52 -3.23
C VAL A 363 -25.64 -4.56 -1.72
N ARG A 364 -24.83 -3.62 -1.20
CA ARG A 364 -24.73 -3.37 0.25
C ARG A 364 -25.63 -2.19 0.63
N TYR A 365 -26.65 -2.43 1.44
CA TYR A 365 -27.63 -1.44 1.89
C TYR A 365 -27.23 -0.88 3.28
N ASN A 366 -26.96 0.43 3.37
CA ASN A 366 -26.59 1.09 4.63
C ASN A 366 -27.82 1.37 5.50
N VAL A 367 -27.92 0.69 6.63
CA VAL A 367 -28.92 0.90 7.67
C VAL A 367 -28.50 2.09 8.53
N GLY A 368 -29.21 3.21 8.35
CA GLY A 368 -28.85 4.50 8.97
C GLY A 368 -28.92 4.52 10.49
N GLY A 369 -28.08 5.38 11.09
CA GLY A 369 -28.07 5.64 12.52
C GLY A 369 -28.51 7.07 12.89
N SER A 370 -28.55 7.99 11.92
CA SER A 370 -28.75 9.42 12.17
C SER A 370 -30.24 9.75 12.37
N GLY A 371 -30.56 10.79 13.13
CA GLY A 371 -31.96 11.18 13.35
C GLY A 371 -32.11 12.49 14.12
N ASN A 372 -33.36 12.90 14.33
CA ASN A 372 -33.65 14.15 15.03
C ASN A 372 -33.61 13.99 16.56
N ASN A 373 -33.68 15.11 17.26
CA ASN A 373 -33.84 15.17 18.72
C ASN A 373 -35.03 14.34 19.20
N VAL A 374 -34.93 13.78 20.41
CA VAL A 374 -36.00 13.01 21.05
C VAL A 374 -36.36 13.60 22.42
N ILE A 375 -37.50 13.22 22.95
CA ILE A 375 -37.88 13.53 24.34
C ILE A 375 -37.61 12.29 25.20
N ASP A 376 -36.91 12.46 26.31
CA ASP A 376 -36.65 11.39 27.29
C ASP A 376 -37.87 11.09 28.18
N ASP A 377 -37.75 10.05 29.01
CA ASP A 377 -38.83 9.61 29.91
C ASP A 377 -39.20 10.67 30.98
N GLY A 378 -38.33 11.67 31.19
CA GLY A 378 -38.54 12.81 32.09
C GLY A 378 -39.16 14.03 31.41
N GLY A 379 -39.43 13.97 30.10
CA GLY A 379 -39.95 15.09 29.32
C GLY A 379 -38.88 16.08 28.84
N THR A 380 -37.59 15.72 28.93
CA THR A 380 -36.46 16.56 28.52
C THR A 380 -36.07 16.25 27.08
N GLU A 381 -35.82 17.28 26.28
CA GLU A 381 -35.29 17.10 24.94
C GLU A 381 -33.81 16.67 24.99
N VAL A 382 -33.51 15.52 24.40
CA VAL A 382 -32.16 15.03 24.14
C VAL A 382 -31.87 15.23 22.66
N ALA A 383 -30.88 16.07 22.36
CA ALA A 383 -30.51 16.38 21.00
C ALA A 383 -29.44 15.39 20.47
N MET A 384 -29.55 15.05 19.18
CA MET A 384 -28.44 14.43 18.47
C MET A 384 -27.29 15.43 18.38
N SER A 385 -26.07 14.98 18.63
CA SER A 385 -24.84 15.72 18.37
C SER A 385 -24.57 15.74 16.86
N VAL A 386 -25.11 16.73 16.15
CA VAL A 386 -24.93 16.86 14.69
C VAL A 386 -23.54 17.40 14.36
N SER A 387 -22.82 16.69 13.49
CA SER A 387 -21.52 17.15 12.99
C SER A 387 -21.69 18.29 11.99
N LYS A 388 -20.89 19.35 12.13
CA LYS A 388 -20.79 20.42 11.12
C LYS A 388 -20.30 19.94 9.75
N ASN A 389 -19.61 18.79 9.71
CA ASN A 389 -19.07 18.19 8.48
C ASN A 389 -20.05 17.17 7.86
N MET A 390 -21.14 16.83 8.56
CA MET A 390 -22.23 15.98 8.09
C MET A 390 -23.57 16.56 8.56
N PRO A 391 -23.99 17.72 8.03
CA PRO A 391 -25.28 18.31 8.38
C PRO A 391 -26.43 17.40 7.93
N ALA A 392 -27.63 17.59 8.50
CA ALA A 392 -28.83 16.82 8.13
C ALA A 392 -29.25 16.97 6.66
N THR A 393 -28.78 18.01 5.96
CA THR A 393 -28.97 18.19 4.52
C THR A 393 -27.97 17.40 3.67
N SER A 394 -26.94 16.81 4.29
CA SER A 394 -25.94 16.00 3.60
C SER A 394 -26.56 14.69 3.12
N PRO A 395 -26.26 14.23 1.90
CA PRO A 395 -26.64 12.89 1.45
C PRO A 395 -26.03 11.78 2.31
N LYS A 396 -24.96 12.09 3.07
CA LYS A 396 -24.30 11.15 3.99
C LYS A 396 -25.05 10.95 5.31
N TYR A 397 -26.03 11.80 5.61
CA TYR A 397 -26.89 11.68 6.78
C TYR A 397 -28.01 10.70 6.46
N ILE A 398 -27.95 9.48 6.99
CA ILE A 398 -28.93 8.42 6.73
C ILE A 398 -29.84 8.24 7.95
N ASP A 399 -31.14 8.42 7.75
CA ASP A 399 -32.12 8.33 8.83
C ASP A 399 -32.21 6.91 9.43
N THR A 400 -32.24 6.83 10.75
CA THR A 400 -32.55 5.62 11.52
C THR A 400 -34.04 5.27 11.43
N PHE A 401 -34.35 3.98 11.40
CA PHE A 401 -35.72 3.50 11.55
C PHE A 401 -36.16 3.49 13.02
N TRP A 402 -35.23 3.46 13.98
CA TRP A 402 -35.52 3.40 15.40
C TRP A 402 -35.18 4.73 16.09
N LEU A 403 -36.23 5.51 16.33
CA LEU A 403 -36.14 6.92 16.70
C LEU A 403 -35.69 7.14 18.14
N ASN A 404 -36.12 6.30 19.09
CA ASN A 404 -35.84 6.46 20.52
C ASN A 404 -35.98 5.14 21.29
N TRP A 405 -35.53 5.12 22.54
CA TRP A 405 -35.54 3.95 23.43
C TRP A 405 -36.89 3.64 24.11
N ALA A 406 -37.94 4.42 23.85
CA ALA A 406 -39.21 4.29 24.57
C ALA A 406 -39.92 2.94 24.33
N SER A 407 -39.65 2.26 23.21
CA SER A 407 -40.22 0.96 22.91
C SER A 407 -39.34 0.11 21.98
N ASN A 408 -39.26 -1.18 22.30
CA ASN A 408 -38.68 -2.21 21.44
C ASN A 408 -39.70 -2.79 20.44
N ASP A 409 -40.97 -2.41 20.53
CA ASP A 409 -42.03 -2.87 19.63
C ASP A 409 -41.96 -2.11 18.31
N SER A 410 -41.67 -2.81 17.21
CA SER A 410 -41.55 -2.29 15.84
C SER A 410 -42.82 -1.67 15.29
N THR A 411 -43.97 -1.91 15.93
CA THR A 411 -45.27 -1.32 15.54
C THR A 411 -45.57 -0.01 16.27
N SER A 412 -44.75 0.36 17.25
CA SER A 412 -44.91 1.58 18.04
C SER A 412 -44.40 2.83 17.30
N THR A 413 -44.74 4.01 17.84
CA THR A 413 -44.26 5.30 17.33
C THR A 413 -42.77 5.56 17.56
N SER A 414 -42.07 4.67 18.29
CA SER A 414 -40.61 4.70 18.38
C SER A 414 -39.93 4.27 17.07
N TRP A 415 -40.69 3.73 16.11
CA TRP A 415 -40.19 3.30 14.81
C TRP A 415 -40.80 4.10 13.66
N ASN A 416 -39.98 4.45 12.67
CA ASN A 416 -40.39 5.15 11.47
C ASN A 416 -39.99 4.38 10.20
N TRP A 417 -40.86 3.49 9.74
CA TRP A 417 -40.65 2.71 8.51
C TRP A 417 -40.73 3.52 7.20
N LYS A 418 -41.01 4.82 7.28
CA LYS A 418 -40.93 5.74 6.13
C LYS A 418 -39.55 6.39 5.99
N ALA A 419 -38.66 6.25 6.97
CA ALA A 419 -37.28 6.72 6.88
C ALA A 419 -36.56 6.15 5.65
N ASP A 420 -35.49 6.83 5.25
CA ASP A 420 -34.57 6.38 4.19
C ASP A 420 -35.29 5.98 2.88
N ALA A 421 -36.19 6.83 2.40
CA ALA A 421 -37.04 6.49 1.26
C ALA A 421 -36.24 6.27 -0.04
N ASN A 422 -35.16 7.02 -0.26
CA ASN A 422 -34.42 7.00 -1.52
C ASN A 422 -33.49 5.78 -1.64
N GLN A 423 -32.70 5.44 -0.62
CA GLN A 423 -31.88 4.22 -0.72
C GLN A 423 -32.78 2.98 -0.85
N ARG A 424 -33.92 2.92 -0.14
CA ARG A 424 -34.90 1.84 -0.31
C ARG A 424 -35.51 1.78 -1.71
N ALA A 425 -35.76 2.94 -2.35
CA ALA A 425 -36.21 2.98 -3.74
C ALA A 425 -35.15 2.40 -4.70
N MET A 426 -33.86 2.68 -4.47
CA MET A 426 -32.79 2.10 -5.27
C MET A 426 -32.65 0.60 -5.03
N LEU A 427 -32.79 0.16 -3.78
CA LEU A 427 -32.76 -1.25 -3.42
C LEU A 427 -33.90 -2.04 -4.11
N ASP A 428 -35.11 -1.48 -4.14
CA ASP A 428 -36.25 -2.04 -4.88
C ASP A 428 -35.99 -2.06 -6.40
N LEU A 429 -35.40 -1.00 -6.96
CA LEU A 429 -35.02 -0.98 -8.38
C LEU A 429 -33.94 -2.02 -8.71
N ALA A 430 -32.95 -2.18 -7.85
CA ALA A 430 -31.85 -3.11 -8.02
C ALA A 430 -32.35 -4.57 -8.01
N THR A 431 -33.15 -4.94 -7.02
CA THR A 431 -33.71 -6.31 -6.86
C THR A 431 -34.74 -6.70 -7.92
N LYS A 432 -35.30 -5.74 -8.66
CA LYS A 432 -36.11 -5.98 -9.87
C LYS A 432 -35.30 -6.20 -11.14
N ARG A 433 -33.96 -6.15 -11.04
CA ARG A 433 -33.00 -6.38 -12.13
C ARG A 433 -32.17 -7.62 -11.79
N ASP A 434 -30.86 -7.61 -12.04
CA ASP A 434 -30.02 -8.79 -11.90
C ASP A 434 -29.39 -8.91 -10.49
N VAL A 435 -29.82 -8.12 -9.51
CA VAL A 435 -29.37 -8.24 -8.11
C VAL A 435 -30.08 -9.37 -7.40
N ASP A 436 -29.31 -10.36 -6.98
CA ASP A 436 -29.76 -11.57 -6.29
C ASP A 436 -29.15 -11.74 -4.89
N ILE A 437 -28.17 -10.91 -4.53
CA ILE A 437 -27.56 -10.89 -3.20
C ILE A 437 -27.66 -9.48 -2.61
N VAL A 438 -28.35 -9.38 -1.48
CA VAL A 438 -28.41 -8.15 -0.67
C VAL A 438 -27.71 -8.38 0.65
N GLU A 439 -26.79 -7.49 1.00
CA GLU A 439 -26.21 -7.39 2.35
C GLU A 439 -26.69 -6.09 3.01
N ALA A 440 -27.26 -6.17 4.21
CA ALA A 440 -27.50 -5.00 5.04
C ALA A 440 -26.26 -4.74 5.90
N PHE A 441 -25.79 -3.50 5.99
CA PHE A 441 -24.67 -3.13 6.86
C PHE A 441 -24.94 -1.82 7.59
N SER A 442 -24.16 -1.50 8.63
CA SER A 442 -24.34 -0.27 9.40
C SER A 442 -23.02 0.46 9.64
N ASN A 443 -22.96 1.72 9.20
CA ASN A 443 -21.82 2.59 9.50
C ASN A 443 -21.80 3.05 10.98
N ALA A 444 -22.97 3.23 11.58
CA ALA A 444 -23.09 3.61 12.97
C ALA A 444 -24.44 3.16 13.57
N PRO A 445 -24.47 2.81 14.88
CA PRO A 445 -25.72 2.60 15.60
C PRO A 445 -26.63 3.84 15.59
N PRO A 446 -27.94 3.68 15.85
CA PRO A 446 -28.82 4.81 16.15
C PRO A 446 -28.18 5.77 17.15
N TRP A 447 -28.17 7.06 16.85
CA TRP A 447 -27.38 8.07 17.57
C TRP A 447 -27.58 8.05 19.09
N TRP A 448 -28.79 7.77 19.57
CA TRP A 448 -29.11 7.72 21.00
C TRP A 448 -28.50 6.51 21.72
N MET A 449 -28.00 5.52 20.97
CA MET A 449 -27.25 4.39 21.52
C MET A 449 -25.77 4.73 21.77
N THR A 450 -25.25 5.84 21.24
CA THR A 450 -23.82 6.18 21.32
C THR A 450 -23.48 7.02 22.55
N ASN A 451 -22.25 6.92 23.05
CA ASN A 451 -21.79 7.59 24.26
C ASN A 451 -21.83 9.12 24.16
N ASN A 452 -21.66 9.67 22.96
CA ASN A 452 -21.66 11.11 22.69
C ASN A 452 -22.91 11.59 21.94
N HIS A 453 -23.91 10.73 21.76
CA HIS A 453 -25.12 11.01 20.97
C HIS A 453 -24.85 11.45 19.52
N ALA A 454 -23.72 11.01 18.95
CA ALA A 454 -23.33 11.29 17.56
C ALA A 454 -23.16 9.99 16.76
N THR A 455 -23.44 10.07 15.46
CA THR A 455 -23.12 9.01 14.49
C THR A 455 -21.83 9.28 13.73
N ALA A 456 -21.37 10.54 13.71
CA ALA A 456 -20.17 10.95 12.99
C ALA A 456 -18.90 10.87 13.86
N GLY A 457 -18.65 9.70 14.44
CA GLY A 457 -17.54 9.42 15.34
C GLY A 457 -17.82 9.65 16.83
N GLY A 458 -16.97 9.06 17.67
CA GLY A 458 -16.97 9.21 19.13
C GLY A 458 -16.15 10.39 19.62
N ALA A 459 -16.15 10.64 20.93
CA ALA A 459 -15.27 11.65 21.52
C ALA A 459 -13.77 11.29 21.39
N ASP A 460 -13.46 10.00 21.29
CA ASP A 460 -12.14 9.43 21.05
C ASP A 460 -12.30 8.29 20.04
N GLY A 461 -11.77 8.44 18.83
CA GLY A 461 -11.90 7.44 17.76
C GLY A 461 -11.18 6.12 18.01
N LYS A 462 -10.55 5.94 19.18
CA LYS A 462 -9.87 4.71 19.60
C LYS A 462 -10.62 3.95 20.69
N LYS A 463 -11.87 4.32 20.98
CA LYS A 463 -12.68 3.74 22.05
C LYS A 463 -14.07 3.46 21.55
N ASP A 464 -14.69 2.42 22.13
CA ASP A 464 -16.10 2.11 21.90
C ASP A 464 -16.96 3.36 22.02
N ASN A 465 -17.67 3.69 20.93
CA ASN A 465 -18.68 4.74 20.97
C ASN A 465 -20.09 4.19 21.19
N LEU A 466 -20.31 2.87 21.09
CA LEU A 466 -21.58 2.25 21.50
C LEU A 466 -21.62 2.14 23.04
N GLN A 467 -22.74 2.53 23.64
CA GLN A 467 -22.96 2.34 25.08
C GLN A 467 -23.04 0.84 25.41
N SER A 468 -22.35 0.39 26.45
CA SER A 468 -22.23 -1.04 26.78
C SER A 468 -23.56 -1.74 27.05
N TRP A 469 -24.57 -1.02 27.55
CA TRP A 469 -25.92 -1.56 27.75
C TRP A 469 -26.75 -1.66 26.46
N ASN A 470 -26.31 -1.04 25.36
CA ASN A 470 -27.04 -1.01 24.09
C ASN A 470 -26.59 -2.06 23.06
N HIS A 471 -25.63 -2.94 23.37
CA HIS A 471 -25.22 -4.02 22.47
C HIS A 471 -26.41 -4.89 22.03
N GLY A 472 -27.31 -5.21 22.97
CA GLY A 472 -28.51 -6.01 22.70
C GLY A 472 -29.56 -5.26 21.88
N GLN A 473 -29.65 -3.95 22.04
CA GLN A 473 -30.58 -3.11 21.30
C GLN A 473 -30.08 -2.84 19.89
N PHE A 474 -28.78 -2.63 19.71
CA PHE A 474 -28.19 -2.51 18.38
C PHE A 474 -28.36 -3.82 17.57
N ALA A 475 -28.11 -4.96 18.21
CA ALA A 475 -28.42 -6.26 17.59
C ALA A 475 -29.91 -6.43 17.24
N LEU A 476 -30.82 -5.99 18.12
CA LEU A 476 -32.26 -6.02 17.85
C LEU A 476 -32.63 -5.09 16.69
N TYR A 477 -32.01 -3.92 16.60
CA TYR A 477 -32.24 -2.93 15.54
C TYR A 477 -32.02 -3.55 14.16
N LEU A 478 -30.81 -4.08 13.93
CA LEU A 478 -30.43 -4.68 12.66
C LEU A 478 -31.33 -5.87 12.30
N ALA A 479 -31.57 -6.77 13.26
CA ALA A 479 -32.44 -7.93 13.04
C ALA A 479 -33.90 -7.52 12.71
N THR A 480 -34.40 -6.45 13.31
CA THR A 480 -35.75 -5.93 13.05
C THR A 480 -35.84 -5.28 11.66
N VAL A 481 -34.82 -4.53 11.24
CA VAL A 481 -34.77 -3.95 9.88
C VAL A 481 -34.70 -5.06 8.83
N VAL A 482 -33.91 -6.11 9.05
CA VAL A 482 -33.87 -7.29 8.18
C VAL A 482 -35.23 -7.99 8.11
N SER A 483 -35.90 -8.17 9.26
CA SER A 483 -37.25 -8.72 9.31
C SER A 483 -38.25 -7.86 8.54
N GLN A 484 -38.14 -6.53 8.65
CA GLN A 484 -39.01 -5.59 7.94
C GLN A 484 -38.80 -5.67 6.42
N ALA A 485 -37.54 -5.75 5.96
CA ALA A 485 -37.22 -5.90 4.55
C ALA A 485 -37.88 -7.15 3.95
N LYS A 486 -37.75 -8.29 4.63
CA LYS A 486 -38.35 -9.55 4.21
C LYS A 486 -39.87 -9.51 4.20
N THR A 487 -40.48 -9.06 5.29
CA THR A 487 -41.94 -9.18 5.50
C THR A 487 -42.76 -8.08 4.82
N SER A 488 -42.20 -6.89 4.66
CA SER A 488 -42.97 -5.71 4.21
C SER A 488 -42.44 -5.09 2.92
N TRP A 489 -41.14 -5.20 2.63
CA TRP A 489 -40.57 -4.68 1.37
C TRP A 489 -40.49 -5.77 0.30
N GLY A 490 -40.59 -7.05 0.70
CA GLY A 490 -40.44 -8.19 -0.22
C GLY A 490 -39.00 -8.41 -0.67
N ILE A 491 -38.03 -8.02 0.16
CA ILE A 491 -36.60 -8.07 -0.16
C ILE A 491 -35.92 -9.04 0.79
N ASP A 492 -35.34 -10.10 0.23
CA ASP A 492 -34.57 -11.09 0.98
C ASP A 492 -33.14 -10.59 1.19
N ILE A 493 -32.81 -10.29 2.45
CA ILE A 493 -31.45 -9.96 2.86
C ILE A 493 -30.69 -11.26 3.13
N LYS A 494 -29.63 -11.54 2.37
CA LYS A 494 -28.80 -12.74 2.53
C LYS A 494 -27.80 -12.57 3.66
N TYR A 495 -27.18 -11.39 3.75
CA TYR A 495 -26.12 -11.10 4.72
C TYR A 495 -26.44 -9.88 5.59
N VAL A 496 -25.99 -9.89 6.83
CA VAL A 496 -26.04 -8.71 7.73
C VAL A 496 -24.70 -8.49 8.42
N GLU A 497 -24.16 -7.28 8.30
CA GLU A 497 -22.87 -6.83 8.87
C GLU A 497 -23.12 -5.69 9.88
N PRO A 498 -22.88 -5.89 11.18
CA PRO A 498 -23.11 -4.85 12.18
C PRO A 498 -22.06 -3.73 12.22
N PHE A 499 -20.92 -3.86 11.54
CA PHE A 499 -19.79 -2.93 11.65
C PHE A 499 -19.36 -2.34 10.31
N ASN A 500 -18.61 -1.23 10.37
CA ASN A 500 -17.87 -0.68 9.24
C ASN A 500 -16.55 -0.10 9.77
N GLU A 501 -15.44 -0.71 9.38
CA GLU A 501 -14.08 -0.38 9.83
C GLU A 501 -13.97 -0.18 11.36
N PRO A 502 -14.41 -1.15 12.17
CA PRO A 502 -14.62 -0.95 13.61
C PRO A 502 -13.33 -0.65 14.38
N MET A 503 -12.18 -1.22 14.01
CA MET A 503 -10.91 -0.97 14.72
C MET A 503 -10.17 0.27 14.23
N SER A 504 -10.68 0.96 13.21
CA SER A 504 -10.09 2.19 12.71
C SER A 504 -10.10 3.29 13.77
N THR A 505 -9.01 4.05 13.82
CA THR A 505 -8.79 5.06 14.87
C THR A 505 -9.27 6.46 14.51
N TRP A 506 -9.84 6.63 13.30
CA TRP A 506 -10.26 7.92 12.75
C TRP A 506 -11.72 8.29 13.03
N TRP A 507 -12.50 7.43 13.69
CA TRP A 507 -13.90 7.69 14.04
C TRP A 507 -14.04 8.69 15.20
N THR A 508 -13.54 9.92 15.02
CA THR A 508 -13.56 11.00 16.02
C THR A 508 -14.51 12.13 15.60
N PHE A 509 -15.36 12.57 16.51
CA PHE A 509 -16.30 13.68 16.33
C PHE A 509 -15.58 15.04 16.35
N PRO A 510 -15.95 16.01 15.48
CA PRO A 510 -16.98 15.94 14.45
C PRO A 510 -16.47 15.36 13.12
N GLY A 511 -16.87 14.13 12.78
CA GLY A 511 -16.54 13.44 11.52
C GLY A 511 -17.39 13.88 10.33
N GLY A 512 -16.96 13.55 9.11
CA GLY A 512 -17.64 13.92 7.86
C GLY A 512 -18.66 12.90 7.32
N GLN A 513 -18.87 11.80 8.05
CA GLN A 513 -19.77 10.70 7.70
C GLN A 513 -20.12 9.90 8.96
N GLU A 514 -21.13 9.03 8.88
CA GLU A 514 -21.40 8.03 9.91
C GLU A 514 -20.20 7.09 10.08
N GLY A 515 -19.87 6.73 11.33
CA GLY A 515 -18.77 5.85 11.67
C GLY A 515 -18.65 5.66 13.19
N CYS A 516 -18.34 4.44 13.62
CA CYS A 516 -18.31 4.06 15.03
C CYS A 516 -17.14 3.11 15.29
N HIS A 517 -16.26 3.45 16.23
CA HIS A 517 -15.22 2.54 16.69
C HIS A 517 -15.83 1.47 17.59
N PHE A 518 -15.45 0.21 17.37
CA PHE A 518 -15.79 -0.93 18.20
C PHE A 518 -14.55 -1.75 18.52
N GLU A 519 -14.23 -1.85 19.80
CA GLU A 519 -13.22 -2.77 20.31
C GLU A 519 -13.62 -4.22 20.00
N VAL A 520 -12.65 -5.11 19.79
CA VAL A 520 -12.91 -6.51 19.40
C VAL A 520 -13.84 -7.22 20.39
N ASN A 521 -13.76 -6.91 21.70
CA ASN A 521 -14.66 -7.50 22.70
C ASN A 521 -16.12 -7.07 22.51
N SER A 522 -16.35 -5.81 22.13
CA SER A 522 -17.67 -5.28 21.83
C SER A 522 -18.21 -5.87 20.52
N GLN A 523 -17.35 -6.05 19.52
CA GLN A 523 -17.70 -6.76 18.29
C GLN A 523 -18.19 -8.19 18.59
N LYS A 524 -17.41 -8.98 19.35
CA LYS A 524 -17.77 -10.34 19.78
C LYS A 524 -19.14 -10.42 20.44
N ASP A 525 -19.41 -9.48 21.34
CA ASP A 525 -20.66 -9.45 22.11
C ASP A 525 -21.88 -9.08 21.26
N VAL A 526 -21.72 -8.12 20.33
CA VAL A 526 -22.76 -7.76 19.36
C VAL A 526 -23.04 -8.92 18.40
N LEU A 527 -22.03 -9.64 17.90
CA LEU A 527 -22.22 -10.78 17.00
C LEU A 527 -23.07 -11.90 17.62
N LEU A 528 -22.77 -12.28 18.87
CA LEU A 528 -23.54 -13.27 19.62
C LEU A 528 -25.00 -12.84 19.78
N LYS A 529 -25.22 -11.57 20.13
CA LYS A 529 -26.55 -11.00 20.31
C LYS A 529 -27.31 -10.91 18.99
N LEU A 530 -26.66 -10.48 17.92
CA LEU A 530 -27.27 -10.37 16.59
C LEU A 530 -27.76 -11.72 16.09
N ARG A 531 -26.93 -12.76 16.19
CA ARG A 531 -27.34 -14.13 15.84
C ARG A 531 -28.58 -14.57 16.64
N ALA A 532 -28.59 -14.34 17.95
CA ALA A 532 -29.73 -14.69 18.81
C ALA A 532 -31.01 -13.90 18.45
N LYS A 533 -30.90 -12.62 18.08
CA LYS A 533 -32.03 -11.79 17.67
C LYS A 533 -32.60 -12.19 16.31
N LEU A 534 -31.75 -12.50 15.33
CA LEU A 534 -32.18 -13.05 14.05
C LEU A 534 -32.92 -14.37 14.25
N ASP A 535 -32.39 -15.28 15.07
CA ASP A 535 -33.02 -16.57 15.35
C ASP A 535 -34.40 -16.40 16.01
N ALA A 536 -34.53 -15.46 16.95
CA ALA A 536 -35.79 -15.16 17.63
C ALA A 536 -36.85 -14.58 16.68
N LEU A 537 -36.42 -13.91 15.61
CA LEU A 537 -37.29 -13.39 14.54
C LEU A 537 -37.49 -14.39 13.40
N GLY A 538 -36.98 -15.62 13.51
CA GLY A 538 -37.14 -16.66 12.49
C GLY A 538 -36.22 -16.48 11.26
N LEU A 539 -35.16 -15.69 11.38
CA LEU A 539 -34.21 -15.33 10.31
C LEU A 539 -32.91 -16.16 10.39
N LYS A 540 -33.05 -17.48 10.61
CA LYS A 540 -31.91 -18.40 10.73
C LYS A 540 -31.11 -18.56 9.44
N ASP A 541 -31.76 -18.27 8.31
CA ASP A 541 -31.23 -18.27 6.95
C ASP A 541 -30.36 -17.03 6.64
N VAL A 542 -30.56 -15.93 7.35
CA VAL A 542 -29.73 -14.71 7.19
C VAL A 542 -28.37 -14.96 7.81
N VAL A 543 -27.30 -14.82 7.03
CA VAL A 543 -25.93 -15.06 7.49
C VAL A 543 -25.34 -13.78 8.07
N VAL A 544 -24.76 -13.86 9.27
CA VAL A 544 -24.01 -12.73 9.84
C VAL A 544 -22.61 -12.67 9.21
N ALA A 545 -22.17 -11.46 8.85
CA ALA A 545 -20.81 -11.13 8.43
C ALA A 545 -20.04 -10.42 9.56
N THR A 546 -18.70 -10.41 9.46
CA THR A 546 -17.78 -9.67 10.35
C THR A 546 -16.40 -9.54 9.66
N SER A 547 -15.48 -8.65 10.00
CA SER A 547 -15.59 -7.46 10.83
C SER A 547 -15.52 -6.18 9.99
N ASP A 548 -15.48 -6.27 8.65
CA ASP A 548 -15.49 -5.11 7.74
C ASP A 548 -14.32 -4.14 8.01
N GLU A 549 -13.15 -4.67 8.39
CA GLU A 549 -11.99 -3.84 8.72
C GLU A 549 -11.44 -3.16 7.47
N ASN A 550 -10.92 -1.92 7.63
CA ASN A 550 -10.37 -1.12 6.53
C ASN A 550 -9.24 -1.83 5.75
N THR A 551 -8.52 -2.77 6.39
CA THR A 551 -7.34 -3.40 5.76
C THR A 551 -7.28 -4.91 6.06
N PRO A 552 -6.73 -5.73 5.14
CA PRO A 552 -6.53 -7.16 5.40
C PRO A 552 -5.71 -7.49 6.66
N PRO A 553 -4.63 -6.76 7.02
CA PRO A 553 -3.92 -6.99 8.28
C PRO A 553 -4.78 -6.77 9.53
N LEU A 554 -5.65 -5.76 9.52
CA LEU A 554 -6.58 -5.52 10.63
C LEU A 554 -7.63 -6.63 10.70
N ALA A 555 -8.22 -7.03 9.57
CA ALA A 555 -9.16 -8.16 9.50
C ALA A 555 -8.52 -9.44 10.04
N LEU A 556 -7.28 -9.73 9.66
CA LEU A 556 -6.52 -10.87 10.15
C LEU A 556 -6.32 -10.82 11.67
N SER A 557 -5.94 -9.66 12.21
CA SER A 557 -5.73 -9.45 13.65
C SER A 557 -7.03 -9.63 14.45
N THR A 558 -8.12 -9.00 14.00
CA THR A 558 -9.45 -9.10 14.61
C THR A 558 -9.95 -10.54 14.58
N LEU A 559 -9.89 -11.21 13.42
CA LEU A 559 -10.33 -12.59 13.27
C LEU A 559 -9.46 -13.57 14.08
N THR A 560 -8.15 -13.35 14.16
CA THR A 560 -7.25 -14.15 15.02
C THR A 560 -7.69 -14.07 16.48
N THR A 561 -8.11 -12.90 16.94
CA THR A 561 -8.64 -12.72 18.30
C THR A 561 -9.99 -13.41 18.48
N MET A 562 -10.91 -13.27 17.52
CA MET A 562 -12.22 -13.92 17.55
C MET A 562 -12.12 -15.45 17.50
N SER A 563 -11.14 -16.00 16.76
CA SER A 563 -10.93 -17.44 16.58
C SER A 563 -10.68 -18.23 17.88
N LYS A 564 -10.33 -17.53 18.97
CA LYS A 564 -10.14 -18.11 20.30
C LYS A 564 -11.46 -18.43 21.01
N ASP A 565 -12.59 -18.04 20.44
CA ASP A 565 -13.92 -18.21 21.03
C ASP A 565 -14.87 -18.93 20.05
N ALA A 566 -15.15 -20.20 20.33
CA ALA A 566 -15.96 -21.04 19.45
C ALA A 566 -17.42 -20.56 19.31
N ASN A 567 -17.98 -19.92 20.35
CA ASN A 567 -19.35 -19.40 20.28
C ASN A 567 -19.43 -18.21 19.32
N VAL A 568 -18.41 -17.34 19.35
CA VAL A 568 -18.31 -16.21 18.42
C VAL A 568 -18.11 -16.73 17.00
N MET A 569 -17.19 -17.67 16.78
CA MET A 569 -16.98 -18.26 15.44
C MET A 569 -18.21 -19.00 14.89
N ALA A 570 -19.13 -19.44 15.74
CA ALA A 570 -20.41 -20.04 15.34
C ALA A 570 -21.49 -18.99 15.01
N SER A 571 -21.32 -17.73 15.44
CA SER A 571 -22.33 -16.67 15.27
C SER A 571 -22.38 -16.07 13.86
N PHE A 572 -21.31 -16.20 13.08
CA PHE A 572 -21.19 -15.66 11.72
C PHE A 572 -20.75 -16.73 10.70
N GLY A 573 -21.12 -16.53 9.44
CA GLY A 573 -20.79 -17.45 8.33
C GLY A 573 -19.85 -16.84 7.30
N LYS A 574 -19.66 -15.53 7.35
CA LYS A 574 -18.95 -14.76 6.34
C LYS A 574 -17.99 -13.78 6.99
N VAL A 575 -16.86 -13.56 6.35
CA VAL A 575 -15.87 -12.55 6.70
C VAL A 575 -15.84 -11.46 5.63
N ASN A 576 -15.83 -10.21 6.07
CA ASN A 576 -15.65 -9.02 5.26
C ASN A 576 -14.32 -8.35 5.63
N THR A 577 -13.61 -7.85 4.63
CA THR A 577 -12.49 -6.93 4.75
C THR A 577 -12.58 -5.92 3.62
N HIS A 578 -11.98 -4.74 3.79
CA HIS A 578 -11.82 -3.78 2.70
C HIS A 578 -10.45 -3.96 2.05
N GLY A 579 -10.34 -3.62 0.77
CA GLY A 579 -9.09 -3.68 -0.01
C GLY A 579 -8.14 -2.49 0.20
N TYR A 580 -8.25 -1.73 1.31
CA TYR A 580 -7.45 -0.53 1.55
C TYR A 580 -6.18 -0.74 2.39
N ALA A 581 -5.35 0.30 2.37
CA ALA A 581 -4.36 0.69 3.36
C ALA A 581 -4.60 2.18 3.70
N GLY A 582 -5.55 2.44 4.61
CA GLY A 582 -6.09 3.78 4.82
C GLY A 582 -7.05 4.18 3.69
N LEU A 583 -6.59 5.05 2.79
CA LEU A 583 -7.34 5.47 1.58
C LEU A 583 -6.66 5.03 0.28
N SER A 584 -5.55 4.28 0.38
CA SER A 584 -4.80 3.77 -0.76
C SER A 584 -5.09 2.27 -0.96
N PRO A 585 -4.85 1.71 -2.14
CA PRO A 585 -4.98 0.26 -2.36
C PRO A 585 -4.00 -0.54 -1.49
N TYR A 586 -4.44 -1.67 -0.93
CA TYR A 586 -3.56 -2.57 -0.18
C TYR A 586 -2.59 -3.31 -1.12
N ARG A 587 -1.30 -3.32 -0.76
CA ARG A 587 -0.22 -4.00 -1.49
C ARG A 587 0.71 -4.81 -0.57
N GLY A 588 0.28 -5.09 0.66
CA GLY A 588 1.06 -5.85 1.64
C GLY A 588 0.87 -7.37 1.53
N PRO A 589 1.58 -8.14 2.38
CA PRO A 589 1.65 -9.60 2.28
C PRO A 589 0.50 -10.37 2.94
N ASP A 590 -0.40 -9.70 3.68
CA ASP A 590 -1.36 -10.36 4.58
C ASP A 590 -2.61 -10.95 3.90
N ARG A 591 -2.70 -10.84 2.55
CA ARG A 591 -3.75 -11.51 1.75
C ARG A 591 -3.77 -13.01 1.97
N GLY A 592 -2.62 -13.66 1.83
CA GLY A 592 -2.47 -15.11 1.99
C GLY A 592 -2.79 -15.59 3.42
N PRO A 593 -2.19 -15.00 4.47
CA PRO A 593 -2.53 -15.31 5.85
C PRO A 593 -4.03 -15.15 6.20
N LEU A 594 -4.69 -14.09 5.69
CA LEU A 594 -6.13 -13.89 5.88
C LEU A 594 -6.94 -14.99 5.17
N LYS A 595 -6.61 -15.28 3.90
CA LYS A 595 -7.20 -16.38 3.12
C LYS A 595 -7.13 -17.70 3.87
N ASP A 596 -5.95 -18.06 4.38
CA ASP A 596 -5.72 -19.31 5.07
C ASP A 596 -6.55 -19.44 6.35
N LEU A 597 -6.65 -18.37 7.14
CA LEU A 597 -7.45 -18.36 8.36
C LEU A 597 -8.94 -18.50 8.08
N VAL A 598 -9.46 -17.79 7.07
CA VAL A 598 -10.87 -17.84 6.69
C VAL A 598 -11.23 -19.21 6.10
N LYS A 599 -10.40 -19.73 5.18
CA LYS A 599 -10.58 -21.06 4.59
C LYS A 599 -10.55 -22.16 5.65
N LYS A 600 -9.60 -22.11 6.59
CA LYS A 600 -9.52 -23.05 7.71
C LYS A 600 -10.77 -23.01 8.61
N SER A 601 -11.43 -21.86 8.69
CA SER A 601 -12.65 -21.66 9.47
C SER A 601 -13.94 -22.02 8.72
N GLY A 602 -13.83 -22.41 7.44
CA GLY A 602 -14.98 -22.75 6.59
C GLY A 602 -15.94 -21.58 6.37
N LYS A 603 -15.42 -20.34 6.32
CA LYS A 603 -16.22 -19.13 6.11
C LYS A 603 -16.01 -18.58 4.70
N THR A 604 -16.98 -17.81 4.22
CA THR A 604 -16.85 -16.99 3.00
C THR A 604 -15.99 -15.76 3.27
N LEU A 605 -15.25 -15.25 2.28
CA LEU A 605 -14.49 -14.00 2.37
C LEU A 605 -14.85 -13.06 1.22
N TRP A 606 -15.20 -11.81 1.51
CA TRP A 606 -15.38 -10.76 0.50
C TRP A 606 -14.33 -9.66 0.67
N ASP A 607 -13.94 -9.04 -0.45
CA ASP A 607 -13.60 -7.62 -0.44
C ASP A 607 -14.92 -6.85 -0.50
N SER A 608 -15.38 -6.40 0.67
CA SER A 608 -16.71 -5.81 0.85
C SER A 608 -16.73 -4.31 0.60
N GLU A 609 -15.57 -3.69 0.40
CA GLU A 609 -15.46 -2.27 0.07
C GLU A 609 -14.08 -1.95 -0.54
N TYR A 610 -14.11 -1.38 -1.74
CA TYR A 610 -12.96 -0.79 -2.38
C TYR A 610 -13.31 0.50 -3.11
N GLY A 611 -12.44 1.51 -3.08
CA GLY A 611 -12.60 2.77 -3.81
C GLY A 611 -11.28 3.54 -3.85
N GLU A 612 -11.12 4.50 -4.74
CA GLU A 612 -9.90 5.33 -4.74
C GLU A 612 -10.02 6.53 -5.68
N LYS A 613 -9.09 7.49 -5.54
CA LYS A 613 -9.01 8.67 -6.41
C LYS A 613 -8.50 8.41 -7.82
N ASP A 614 -7.82 7.28 -8.08
CA ASP A 614 -7.34 6.96 -9.42
C ASP A 614 -8.52 6.75 -10.37
N ALA A 615 -8.82 7.76 -11.20
CA ALA A 615 -9.92 7.72 -12.15
C ALA A 615 -9.68 6.75 -13.33
N THR A 616 -8.44 6.31 -13.54
CA THR A 616 -8.08 5.38 -14.62
C THR A 616 -8.62 3.97 -14.36
N GLY A 617 -8.56 3.54 -13.09
CA GLY A 617 -8.98 2.21 -12.65
C GLY A 617 -7.89 1.15 -12.77
N LEU A 618 -6.64 1.50 -13.06
CA LEU A 618 -5.56 0.52 -13.18
C LEU A 618 -5.18 -0.08 -11.83
N SER A 619 -5.06 0.76 -10.79
CA SER A 619 -4.81 0.26 -9.44
C SER A 619 -5.98 -0.59 -8.93
N MET A 620 -7.22 -0.23 -9.29
CA MET A 620 -8.42 -1.04 -9.01
C MET A 620 -8.36 -2.41 -9.69
N ALA A 621 -8.04 -2.47 -10.99
CA ALA A 621 -7.91 -3.73 -11.72
C ALA A 621 -6.81 -4.62 -11.14
N GLU A 622 -5.67 -4.03 -10.76
CA GLU A 622 -4.61 -4.76 -10.06
C GLU A 622 -5.06 -5.26 -8.69
N SER A 623 -5.78 -4.46 -7.90
CA SER A 623 -6.35 -4.90 -6.62
C SER A 623 -7.31 -6.06 -6.81
N ILE A 624 -8.29 -5.96 -7.74
CA ILE A 624 -9.24 -7.03 -8.04
C ILE A 624 -8.51 -8.35 -8.34
N ALA A 625 -7.49 -8.33 -9.20
CA ALA A 625 -6.74 -9.52 -9.54
C ALA A 625 -6.00 -10.13 -8.33
N LEU A 626 -5.33 -9.29 -7.53
CA LEU A 626 -4.62 -9.73 -6.32
C LEU A 626 -5.58 -10.23 -5.24
N ASP A 627 -6.71 -9.57 -5.03
CA ASP A 627 -7.70 -9.94 -4.01
C ASP A 627 -8.37 -11.27 -4.37
N ILE A 628 -8.63 -11.53 -5.66
CA ILE A 628 -9.14 -12.82 -6.11
C ILE A 628 -8.06 -13.91 -6.01
N ASN A 629 -6.88 -13.69 -6.60
CA ASN A 629 -5.86 -14.74 -6.72
C ASN A 629 -5.16 -15.03 -5.39
N GLU A 630 -4.77 -14.00 -4.65
CA GLU A 630 -3.97 -14.12 -3.42
C GLU A 630 -4.83 -14.13 -2.15
N MET A 631 -5.84 -13.26 -2.06
CA MET A 631 -6.72 -13.18 -0.88
C MET A 631 -7.89 -14.18 -0.96
N GLY A 632 -8.20 -14.70 -2.14
CA GLY A 632 -9.23 -15.73 -2.30
C GLY A 632 -10.63 -15.23 -1.98
N VAL A 633 -10.92 -13.95 -2.25
CA VAL A 633 -12.28 -13.40 -2.08
C VAL A 633 -13.24 -14.07 -3.05
N SER A 634 -14.51 -14.21 -2.66
CA SER A 634 -15.58 -14.73 -3.51
C SER A 634 -16.49 -13.65 -4.10
N ALA A 635 -16.33 -12.41 -3.66
CA ALA A 635 -16.97 -11.26 -4.26
C ALA A 635 -16.12 -10.00 -4.06
N PHE A 636 -16.35 -9.02 -4.91
CA PHE A 636 -15.75 -7.69 -4.84
C PHE A 636 -16.82 -6.61 -4.92
N VAL A 637 -16.87 -5.74 -3.92
CA VAL A 637 -17.87 -4.67 -3.81
C VAL A 637 -17.17 -3.31 -3.91
N TYR A 638 -17.51 -2.55 -4.95
CA TYR A 638 -17.02 -1.17 -5.09
C TYR A 638 -17.76 -0.24 -4.13
N TRP A 639 -17.07 0.68 -3.48
CA TRP A 639 -17.65 1.55 -2.45
C TRP A 639 -18.85 2.36 -2.98
N GLN A 640 -18.61 3.46 -3.67
CA GLN A 640 -19.68 4.29 -4.24
C GLN A 640 -19.62 4.25 -5.76
N ALA A 641 -20.71 3.81 -6.38
CA ALA A 641 -20.84 3.89 -7.83
C ALA A 641 -20.83 5.34 -8.35
N LEU A 642 -21.37 6.28 -7.57
CA LEU A 642 -21.42 7.72 -7.90
C LEU A 642 -20.72 8.52 -6.81
N ASP A 643 -19.62 9.20 -7.15
CA ASP A 643 -18.89 10.09 -6.25
C ASP A 643 -17.95 11.01 -7.06
N GLY A 644 -17.38 12.03 -6.42
CA GLY A 644 -16.51 13.02 -7.04
C GLY A 644 -15.02 12.70 -6.91
N GLY A 645 -14.18 13.50 -7.56
CA GLY A 645 -12.72 13.48 -7.34
C GLY A 645 -12.04 12.16 -7.73
N GLY A 646 -12.67 11.39 -8.62
CA GLY A 646 -12.17 10.10 -9.09
C GLY A 646 -12.66 8.90 -8.30
N TRP A 647 -13.37 9.09 -7.16
CA TRP A 647 -13.86 7.99 -6.32
C TRP A 647 -14.99 7.20 -6.97
N GLY A 648 -15.92 7.86 -7.65
CA GLY A 648 -17.05 7.19 -8.29
C GLY A 648 -16.67 6.46 -9.56
N LEU A 649 -17.42 5.43 -9.93
CA LEU A 649 -17.41 4.91 -11.31
C LEU A 649 -18.00 5.97 -12.26
N LEU A 650 -19.08 6.61 -11.85
CA LEU A 650 -19.67 7.80 -12.46
C LEU A 650 -19.30 9.03 -11.63
N GLN A 651 -18.82 10.10 -12.28
CA GLN A 651 -18.51 11.34 -11.58
C GLN A 651 -19.79 12.02 -11.09
N SER A 652 -19.81 12.42 -9.83
CA SER A 652 -20.96 13.09 -9.23
C SER A 652 -20.56 14.11 -8.18
N VAL A 653 -21.33 15.19 -8.10
CA VAL A 653 -21.39 16.06 -6.91
C VAL A 653 -22.70 15.72 -6.20
N ILE A 654 -22.63 14.74 -5.29
CA ILE A 654 -23.82 14.11 -4.69
C ILE A 654 -24.71 15.15 -3.96
N GLY A 655 -24.10 16.10 -3.25
CA GLY A 655 -24.81 17.15 -2.53
C GLY A 655 -25.63 18.09 -3.44
N ASP A 656 -25.15 18.31 -4.66
CA ASP A 656 -25.82 19.15 -5.67
C ASP A 656 -26.73 18.32 -6.60
N LYS A 657 -26.80 17.00 -6.38
CA LYS A 657 -27.51 16.04 -7.24
C LYS A 657 -27.08 16.14 -8.71
N ALA A 658 -25.80 16.40 -8.94
CA ALA A 658 -25.22 16.48 -10.27
C ALA A 658 -24.45 15.21 -10.61
N ILE A 659 -24.58 14.73 -11.85
CA ILE A 659 -23.86 13.59 -12.41
C ILE A 659 -23.22 14.05 -13.74
N SER A 660 -22.01 13.59 -14.04
CA SER A 660 -21.30 13.90 -15.28
C SER A 660 -20.63 12.65 -15.86
N SER A 661 -19.64 12.83 -16.74
CA SER A 661 -19.00 11.74 -17.50
C SER A 661 -18.49 10.59 -16.62
N PRO A 662 -18.54 9.34 -17.13
CA PRO A 662 -17.96 8.21 -16.42
C PRO A 662 -16.44 8.39 -16.28
N ASN A 663 -15.89 7.93 -15.18
CA ASN A 663 -14.45 7.72 -15.09
C ASN A 663 -14.05 6.50 -15.95
N LEU A 664 -12.80 6.44 -16.42
CA LEU A 664 -12.29 5.30 -17.17
C LEU A 664 -12.44 3.99 -16.38
N LYS A 665 -12.34 4.05 -15.04
CA LYS A 665 -12.56 2.92 -14.15
C LYS A 665 -13.95 2.27 -14.29
N TYR A 666 -14.96 2.98 -14.77
CA TYR A 666 -16.26 2.40 -15.09
C TYR A 666 -16.09 1.28 -16.14
N TYR A 667 -15.38 1.57 -17.22
CA TYR A 667 -15.12 0.61 -18.29
C TYR A 667 -14.12 -0.47 -17.88
N VAL A 668 -13.25 -0.19 -16.92
CA VAL A 668 -12.40 -1.20 -16.30
C VAL A 668 -13.25 -2.16 -15.45
N MET A 669 -14.19 -1.65 -14.65
CA MET A 669 -15.11 -2.50 -13.87
C MET A 669 -15.96 -3.38 -14.80
N ALA A 670 -16.35 -2.87 -15.98
CA ALA A 670 -17.08 -3.63 -16.99
C ALA A 670 -16.30 -4.84 -17.52
N GLN A 671 -14.96 -4.77 -17.59
CA GLN A 671 -14.11 -5.92 -18.00
C GLN A 671 -14.24 -7.11 -17.04
N TYR A 672 -14.46 -6.85 -15.75
CA TYR A 672 -14.64 -7.91 -14.77
C TYR A 672 -16.11 -8.30 -14.63
N SER A 673 -16.94 -7.32 -14.26
CA SER A 673 -18.32 -7.56 -13.82
C SER A 673 -19.23 -8.17 -14.89
N ARG A 674 -19.07 -7.80 -16.16
CA ARG A 674 -19.90 -8.33 -17.25
C ARG A 674 -19.54 -9.77 -17.65
N HIS A 675 -18.33 -10.22 -17.35
CA HIS A 675 -17.80 -11.48 -17.89
C HIS A 675 -17.62 -12.56 -16.83
N ILE A 676 -17.08 -12.22 -15.65
CA ILE A 676 -16.95 -13.15 -14.53
C ILE A 676 -18.30 -13.19 -13.80
N ARG A 677 -19.13 -14.18 -14.10
CA ARG A 677 -20.52 -14.24 -13.61
C ARG A 677 -20.68 -15.14 -12.38
N PRO A 678 -21.72 -14.91 -11.56
CA PRO A 678 -22.02 -15.77 -10.43
C PRO A 678 -22.08 -17.24 -10.82
N GLY A 679 -21.49 -18.12 -10.00
CA GLY A 679 -21.43 -19.55 -10.26
C GLY A 679 -20.14 -20.05 -10.92
N MET A 680 -19.36 -19.18 -11.58
CA MET A 680 -18.08 -19.57 -12.19
C MET A 680 -17.05 -19.97 -11.12
N ALA A 681 -16.26 -21.01 -11.39
CA ALA A 681 -15.11 -21.36 -10.55
C ALA A 681 -13.90 -20.49 -10.92
N ILE A 682 -13.08 -20.07 -9.95
CA ILE A 682 -11.82 -19.38 -10.21
C ILE A 682 -10.69 -20.41 -10.22
N LEU A 683 -9.95 -20.46 -11.32
CA LEU A 683 -8.81 -21.36 -11.52
C LEU A 683 -7.50 -20.63 -11.27
N SER A 684 -6.46 -21.39 -10.91
CA SER A 684 -5.13 -20.84 -10.69
C SER A 684 -4.38 -20.58 -12.00
N SER A 685 -3.48 -19.61 -11.98
CA SER A 685 -2.46 -19.38 -13.01
C SER A 685 -1.11 -19.08 -12.37
N ASP A 686 -0.05 -18.92 -13.16
CA ASP A 686 1.25 -18.42 -12.69
C ASP A 686 1.36 -16.87 -12.73
N ASP A 687 0.28 -16.16 -13.04
CA ASP A 687 0.23 -14.69 -13.07
C ASP A 687 -0.85 -14.14 -12.14
N ALA A 688 -0.43 -13.45 -11.07
CA ALA A 688 -1.33 -12.86 -10.10
C ALA A 688 -2.20 -11.72 -10.69
N LYS A 689 -1.82 -11.16 -11.84
CA LYS A 689 -2.56 -10.09 -12.55
C LYS A 689 -3.58 -10.60 -13.55
N SER A 690 -3.73 -11.91 -13.67
CA SER A 690 -4.71 -12.56 -14.54
C SER A 690 -5.70 -13.38 -13.73
N VAL A 691 -6.99 -13.10 -13.88
CA VAL A 691 -8.08 -13.86 -13.26
C VAL A 691 -8.66 -14.82 -14.28
N MET A 692 -8.74 -16.11 -13.93
CA MET A 692 -9.33 -17.16 -14.78
C MET A 692 -10.61 -17.68 -14.15
N ALA A 693 -11.76 -17.34 -14.73
CA ALA A 693 -13.07 -17.81 -14.29
C ALA A 693 -13.64 -18.83 -15.28
N TYR A 694 -14.08 -19.99 -14.80
CA TYR A 694 -14.51 -21.11 -15.63
C TYR A 694 -15.94 -21.53 -15.32
N ASP A 695 -16.76 -21.57 -16.35
CA ASP A 695 -18.08 -22.19 -16.35
C ASP A 695 -17.99 -23.55 -17.05
N ALA A 696 -17.96 -24.62 -16.25
CA ALA A 696 -17.88 -25.98 -16.74
C ALA A 696 -19.13 -26.43 -17.51
N ALA A 697 -20.31 -25.88 -17.19
CA ALA A 697 -21.56 -26.24 -17.85
C ALA A 697 -21.64 -25.59 -19.24
N ALA A 698 -21.25 -24.32 -19.34
CA ALA A 698 -21.15 -23.60 -20.61
C ALA A 698 -19.89 -23.95 -21.42
N LYS A 699 -18.90 -24.61 -20.81
CA LYS A 699 -17.56 -24.82 -21.38
C LYS A 699 -16.89 -23.50 -21.77
N LEU A 700 -17.04 -22.51 -20.91
CA LEU A 700 -16.57 -21.15 -21.11
C LEU A 700 -15.46 -20.83 -20.10
N LEU A 701 -14.29 -20.44 -20.61
CA LEU A 701 -13.24 -19.82 -19.81
C LEU A 701 -13.25 -18.31 -20.06
N VAL A 702 -13.36 -17.52 -19.00
CA VAL A 702 -13.20 -16.08 -18.99
C VAL A 702 -11.82 -15.77 -18.41
N LEU A 703 -11.06 -14.93 -19.10
CA LEU A 703 -9.75 -14.47 -18.66
C LEU A 703 -9.73 -12.95 -18.65
N VAL A 704 -9.40 -12.33 -17.51
CA VAL A 704 -9.20 -10.88 -17.41
C VAL A 704 -7.78 -10.59 -16.94
N THR A 705 -7.04 -9.75 -17.67
CA THR A 705 -5.67 -9.38 -17.33
C THR A 705 -5.52 -7.87 -17.31
N VAL A 706 -4.79 -7.37 -16.31
CA VAL A 706 -4.38 -5.96 -16.22
C VAL A 706 -2.92 -5.77 -16.61
N ASN A 707 -2.68 -4.86 -17.56
CA ASN A 707 -1.36 -4.35 -17.89
C ASN A 707 -1.19 -2.94 -17.32
N THR A 708 -0.49 -2.80 -16.20
CA THR A 708 -0.18 -1.48 -15.60
C THR A 708 1.05 -0.80 -16.22
N GLY A 709 1.76 -1.47 -17.13
CA GLY A 709 3.04 -1.01 -17.69
C GLY A 709 2.93 -0.51 -19.13
N ALA A 710 4.07 -0.59 -19.84
CA ALA A 710 4.17 -0.31 -21.26
C ALA A 710 3.38 -1.33 -22.10
N ALA A 711 3.18 -1.03 -23.39
CA ALA A 711 2.55 -1.97 -24.31
C ALA A 711 3.41 -3.25 -24.42
N GLN A 712 2.76 -4.40 -24.41
CA GLN A 712 3.43 -5.70 -24.39
C GLN A 712 2.55 -6.78 -25.01
N LYS A 713 3.16 -7.85 -25.51
CA LYS A 713 2.43 -9.02 -25.95
C LYS A 713 2.41 -10.07 -24.83
N VAL A 714 1.21 -10.53 -24.49
CA VAL A 714 1.00 -11.61 -23.51
C VAL A 714 0.56 -12.86 -24.25
N THR A 715 1.24 -13.97 -24.00
CA THR A 715 0.86 -15.30 -24.50
C THR A 715 0.07 -16.01 -23.41
N PHE A 716 -1.14 -16.48 -23.71
CA PHE A 716 -1.91 -17.32 -22.79
C PHE A 716 -1.77 -18.78 -23.18
N ASP A 717 -1.12 -19.56 -22.33
CA ASP A 717 -0.94 -21.00 -22.46
C ASP A 717 -2.02 -21.75 -21.68
N LEU A 718 -2.92 -22.40 -22.42
CA LEU A 718 -4.05 -23.18 -21.92
C LEU A 718 -3.82 -24.69 -22.12
N ALA A 719 -2.57 -25.15 -22.26
CA ALA A 719 -2.25 -26.56 -22.47
C ALA A 719 -2.64 -27.49 -21.31
N SER A 720 -2.96 -26.95 -20.13
CA SER A 720 -3.52 -27.73 -19.02
C SER A 720 -4.97 -28.16 -19.27
N PHE A 721 -5.68 -27.55 -20.22
CA PHE A 721 -7.01 -28.00 -20.66
C PHE A 721 -6.89 -29.10 -21.71
N LYS A 722 -7.88 -30.00 -21.77
CA LYS A 722 -7.92 -31.10 -22.75
C LYS A 722 -8.16 -30.58 -24.16
N ALA A 723 -8.96 -29.53 -24.31
CA ALA A 723 -9.24 -28.91 -25.58
C ALA A 723 -9.57 -27.42 -25.41
N VAL A 724 -9.22 -26.63 -26.42
CA VAL A 724 -9.62 -25.22 -26.59
C VAL A 724 -10.13 -25.07 -28.02
N LYS A 725 -11.44 -24.85 -28.18
CA LYS A 725 -12.07 -24.79 -29.52
C LYS A 725 -12.23 -23.36 -30.05
N GLY A 726 -12.49 -22.41 -29.16
CA GLY A 726 -12.90 -21.07 -29.54
C GLY A 726 -14.36 -21.01 -30.01
N PRO A 727 -14.84 -19.85 -30.49
CA PRO A 727 -14.09 -18.61 -30.73
C PRO A 727 -13.55 -17.95 -29.46
N ILE A 728 -12.59 -17.04 -29.63
CA ILE A 728 -12.10 -16.14 -28.57
C ILE A 728 -12.62 -14.73 -28.87
N SER A 729 -13.60 -14.29 -28.09
CA SER A 729 -14.05 -12.90 -28.07
C SER A 729 -13.18 -12.13 -27.09
N ALA A 730 -12.83 -10.88 -27.41
CA ALA A 730 -11.97 -10.06 -26.58
C ALA A 730 -12.57 -8.65 -26.38
N TRP A 731 -12.33 -8.04 -25.24
CA TRP A 731 -12.69 -6.66 -24.94
C TRP A 731 -11.49 -5.91 -24.41
N THR A 732 -11.31 -4.65 -24.80
CA THR A 732 -10.16 -3.83 -24.40
C THR A 732 -10.62 -2.50 -23.81
N THR A 733 -10.06 -2.15 -22.65
CA THR A 733 -10.14 -0.82 -22.06
C THR A 733 -8.72 -0.26 -21.89
N GLU A 734 -8.39 0.82 -22.59
CA GLU A 734 -7.16 1.60 -22.39
C GLU A 734 -7.41 2.65 -21.31
N ALA A 735 -6.66 2.57 -20.22
CA ALA A 735 -6.89 3.38 -19.02
C ALA A 735 -5.95 4.60 -18.94
N ASN A 736 -5.06 4.80 -19.91
CA ASN A 736 -4.16 5.96 -19.99
C ASN A 736 -4.70 7.13 -20.85
N SER A 737 -5.81 6.95 -21.56
CA SER A 737 -6.35 7.95 -22.49
C SER A 737 -7.87 7.87 -22.56
N THR A 738 -8.53 9.02 -22.67
CA THR A 738 -9.98 9.12 -22.92
C THR A 738 -10.36 8.86 -24.38
N ASP A 739 -9.38 8.92 -25.30
CA ASP A 739 -9.56 8.62 -26.72
C ASP A 739 -9.19 7.16 -27.07
N GLY A 740 -8.70 6.42 -26.08
CA GLY A 740 -8.35 4.99 -26.21
C GLY A 740 -9.59 4.10 -26.31
N ALA A 741 -9.37 2.80 -26.49
CA ALA A 741 -10.45 1.83 -26.47
C ALA A 741 -11.20 1.86 -25.12
N LEU A 742 -12.52 2.06 -25.14
CA LEU A 742 -13.39 1.98 -23.96
C LEU A 742 -14.32 0.77 -24.11
N TYR A 743 -14.00 -0.33 -23.42
CA TYR A 743 -14.74 -1.60 -23.50
C TYR A 743 -15.00 -2.05 -24.96
N LYS A 744 -13.96 -1.94 -25.81
CA LYS A 744 -14.06 -2.20 -27.25
C LYS A 744 -13.93 -3.69 -27.55
N SER A 745 -14.92 -4.27 -28.22
CA SER A 745 -14.90 -5.68 -28.63
C SER A 745 -13.98 -5.94 -29.82
N SER A 746 -13.33 -7.10 -29.84
CA SER A 746 -12.54 -7.66 -30.94
C SER A 746 -12.54 -9.19 -30.88
N THR A 747 -11.83 -9.85 -31.80
CA THR A 747 -11.71 -11.32 -31.85
C THR A 747 -10.25 -11.73 -31.94
N ILE A 748 -9.86 -12.78 -31.23
CA ILE A 748 -8.51 -13.35 -31.27
C ILE A 748 -8.57 -14.76 -31.86
N LYS A 749 -7.52 -15.14 -32.58
CA LYS A 749 -7.37 -16.51 -33.10
C LYS A 749 -6.52 -17.33 -32.14
N ALA A 750 -7.03 -18.51 -31.77
CA ALA A 750 -6.25 -19.51 -31.08
C ALA A 750 -5.19 -20.13 -32.01
N SER A 751 -4.08 -20.53 -31.43
CA SER A 751 -3.02 -21.34 -32.03
C SER A 751 -2.86 -22.62 -31.20
N GLY A 752 -3.69 -23.62 -31.49
CA GLY A 752 -3.77 -24.83 -30.66
C GLY A 752 -4.39 -24.51 -29.30
N THR A 753 -3.68 -24.83 -28.21
CA THR A 753 -4.08 -24.52 -26.83
C THR A 753 -3.48 -23.21 -26.32
N SER A 754 -3.04 -22.30 -27.19
CA SER A 754 -2.55 -20.99 -26.77
C SER A 754 -3.06 -19.88 -27.66
N PHE A 755 -2.94 -18.62 -27.23
CA PHE A 755 -3.14 -17.45 -28.07
C PHE A 755 -2.29 -16.27 -27.59
N ASP A 756 -1.95 -15.38 -28.53
CA ASP A 756 -1.24 -14.14 -28.25
C ASP A 756 -2.23 -12.97 -28.22
N ALA A 757 -2.08 -12.08 -27.25
CA ALA A 757 -2.80 -10.81 -27.18
C ALA A 757 -1.82 -9.65 -27.04
N ALA A 758 -1.97 -8.63 -27.90
CA ALA A 758 -1.22 -7.39 -27.80
C ALA A 758 -1.94 -6.44 -26.85
N PHE A 759 -1.40 -6.27 -25.64
CA PHE A 759 -1.92 -5.33 -24.65
C PHE A 759 -1.34 -3.94 -24.94
N PRO A 760 -2.20 -2.92 -25.17
CA PRO A 760 -1.76 -1.53 -25.09
C PRO A 760 -1.14 -1.23 -23.71
N ALA A 761 -0.34 -0.17 -23.65
CA ALA A 761 0.15 0.33 -22.37
C ALA A 761 -1.04 0.68 -21.47
N SER A 762 -0.94 0.39 -20.16
CA SER A 762 -1.93 0.84 -19.19
C SER A 762 -3.36 0.44 -19.59
N SER A 763 -3.61 -0.86 -19.74
CA SER A 763 -4.87 -1.40 -20.26
C SER A 763 -5.36 -2.62 -19.50
N VAL A 764 -6.65 -2.92 -19.65
CA VAL A 764 -7.27 -4.17 -19.19
C VAL A 764 -7.91 -4.83 -20.40
N MET A 765 -7.68 -6.13 -20.55
CA MET A 765 -8.36 -6.92 -21.56
C MET A 765 -9.06 -8.13 -20.94
N THR A 766 -10.24 -8.44 -21.48
CA THR A 766 -11.00 -9.63 -21.15
C THR A 766 -11.12 -10.53 -22.37
N PHE A 767 -11.08 -11.83 -22.17
CA PHE A 767 -11.25 -12.85 -23.19
C PHE A 767 -12.31 -13.85 -22.75
N GLU A 768 -13.24 -14.16 -23.64
CA GLU A 768 -14.18 -15.28 -23.50
C GLU A 768 -13.78 -16.36 -24.49
N ILE A 769 -13.33 -17.50 -23.97
CA ILE A 769 -12.87 -18.66 -24.73
C ILE A 769 -13.94 -19.75 -24.65
N GLN A 770 -14.59 -20.02 -25.77
CA GLN A 770 -15.65 -21.02 -25.87
C GLN A 770 -15.10 -22.44 -26.11
N GLY A 771 -15.83 -23.45 -25.63
CA GLY A 771 -15.53 -24.86 -25.87
C GLY A 771 -14.25 -25.36 -25.23
N VAL A 772 -13.93 -24.88 -24.02
CA VAL A 772 -12.81 -25.35 -23.18
C VAL A 772 -13.23 -26.61 -22.42
N GLU A 773 -12.38 -27.66 -22.37
CA GLU A 773 -12.69 -28.98 -21.78
C GLU A 773 -11.61 -29.55 -20.86
#